data_AF-A0A3A8GFT7-F1
#
_entry.id   AF-A0A3A8GFT7-F1
#
_cell.length_a   1.000
_cell.length_b   1.000
_cell.length_c   1.000
_cell.angle_alpha   90.00
_cell.angle_beta   90.00
_cell.angle_gamma   90.00
#
_symmetry.space_group_name_H-M   'P 1'
#
loop_
_entity.id
_entity.type
_entity.pdbx_description
1 polymer ?
#
loop_
_entity_poly.entity_id
_entity_poly.type
_entity_poly.pdbx_seq_one_letter_code
_entity_poly.pdbx_strand_id
1 'polypeptide(L)'
;MYQSVGTINNLLLEIKDKKYILPAIQREFVWKPEQICQLFDSMMQGYPFGTFLFWKVKEDKVNEFKFYQFMQNFDEKNNYLCSVYDNIPQKDHIAVLDGQQRITSLNIALRGSYTVQVGHKTKEMFLYFNVLGQGDPDHNALYDFKFLTQEEASVKNEQQYWILVSEMLDGVEPGSAHGKFYPILMDITKFIGTFPEYAQHPEKVEKLNIPKKITHLISTLNMQNLIFAYEEKEQNLEKVLNIFIRMNSGGTPLSYSDLLLSFAVTQWSTLNARDEINELLKEIEENTEFEFSKDLILRAGLMLSEVNNLSFKLSNFNKDNMRVMENNWEQIKLAFISSSELLKEFGFDHKALIHDVAILPIVYFVYHKYCVNLDLDKAKIKIDSNDIQLMKRWLIESLLKKGIWSSNLESLLLHIRKAIGKTATVFPYEAVKQAMLEKDKALSFNEEDVQNLCQLRYGKDNEIKALLLLVFPDSQLVRTHIDHIYPKSIFTPKKMQKLKIVNDGSNKLQNLANTVVNLQLIPASVNIQKNATQPAQWLESFFMGNLSSQQLYLTSQLIDQIPQDLNQFEWFCQQRREKICTKLRNLLDVKPVNNSVFDYPELGALKLSKARFSSDQIKFLDKLGVWLNVENESIDLKFMMNVVMHHAFNTKVNSQPADSIKASIIMQLLDVTNAFDKTKDLLPQAYQSGYFMIDDASNLTSFEMDDFINRDLEAFLNHAEERSVTIIKARCGIDGVVGQTLEQVGQSLDLTRERIRQVEKNAFQNLRERVRISVDVIWENLNQNADSEFMQLYPKLASHFSNQNDLLNFLELLCSFDKNELVHIIKPNINVNSLLQEWFLHQKAPMPWDTAIHQIVDLAGCTERVAKNALHNAAENADILFSDQTKTPGIYPKNLNKMYAVVHAALHFKDGANFKEILERANQEGYSKVELSTHRLDHSINEAVEENYLYQSDRGAYCHINEFNISFADQELIFKEVLAILSQQTQQQSMHLRMEAYEVSDTLKQYDYFKIRHLIRNWGVEHGIYFTGKSGADTISLNEAVKPQSQLQTILNWLEQSNRPLTRDDIAKKIRSGSQNHASLYLNELMQAGSVVRVAALEYTTPQKAYKNVDIHKLHQDIVAYLKSVNKPVDIGIIAEKVNLKYHYNYPKAWYLHLVKTSSKDLEAQNIHTFHNLISLDETIHGVTIHQMIRDNFKQLDDLDGIHRFINQQILVGKTEVYNAMNNIRNNAAVI
;
A
#
# COMPACT_ATOMS: atom_id res chain seq x y z
N MET A 1 18.33 32.50 1.38
CA MET A 1 18.64 31.48 0.36
C MET A 1 20.06 30.99 0.58
N TYR A 2 20.33 29.70 0.39
CA TYR A 2 21.68 29.16 0.43
C TYR A 2 22.48 29.66 -0.78
N GLN A 3 23.74 30.03 -0.56
CA GLN A 3 24.65 30.54 -1.58
C GLN A 3 25.86 29.61 -1.68
N SER A 4 26.44 29.49 -2.88
CA SER A 4 27.70 28.80 -3.04
C SER A 4 28.84 29.64 -2.44
N VAL A 5 29.60 29.07 -1.51
CA VAL A 5 30.65 29.76 -0.76
C VAL A 5 32.05 29.44 -1.31
N GLY A 6 32.18 28.38 -2.12
CA GLY A 6 33.42 28.06 -2.83
C GLY A 6 33.78 26.59 -2.79
N THR A 7 35.05 26.31 -3.06
CA THR A 7 35.64 24.96 -3.08
C THR A 7 36.07 24.54 -1.67
N ILE A 8 36.28 23.23 -1.47
CA ILE A 8 36.76 22.68 -0.20
C ILE A 8 38.12 23.29 0.15
N ASN A 9 39.01 23.43 -0.82
CA ASN A 9 40.31 24.06 -0.60
C ASN A 9 40.19 25.51 -0.10
N ASN A 10 39.35 26.33 -0.73
CA ASN A 10 39.14 27.72 -0.32
C ASN A 10 38.68 27.82 1.14
N LEU A 11 37.72 26.98 1.56
CA LEU A 11 37.26 26.93 2.95
C LEU A 11 38.41 26.62 3.92
N LEU A 12 39.23 25.61 3.60
CA LEU A 12 40.33 25.18 4.48
C LEU A 12 41.44 26.24 4.58
N LEU A 13 41.72 26.97 3.49
CA LEU A 13 42.64 28.11 3.51
C LEU A 13 42.10 29.24 4.40
N GLU A 14 40.80 29.56 4.31
CA GLU A 14 40.19 30.58 5.17
C GLU A 14 40.13 30.17 6.65
N ILE A 15 40.02 28.86 6.95
CA ILE A 15 40.18 28.32 8.31
C ILE A 15 41.62 28.49 8.79
N LYS A 16 42.61 28.18 7.95
CA LYS A 16 44.03 28.38 8.25
C LYS A 16 44.35 29.85 8.55
N ASP A 17 43.75 30.78 7.80
CA ASP A 17 43.88 32.23 7.98
C ASP A 17 43.01 32.78 9.13
N LYS A 18 42.39 31.88 9.91
CA LYS A 18 41.57 32.16 11.09
C LYS A 18 40.39 33.10 10.83
N LYS A 19 39.84 33.07 9.61
CA LYS A 19 38.62 33.81 9.23
C LYS A 19 37.38 33.11 9.78
N TYR A 20 37.36 31.78 9.72
CA TYR A 20 36.32 30.95 10.33
C TYR A 20 36.63 30.61 11.78
N ILE A 21 35.59 30.68 12.63
CA ILE A 21 35.66 30.42 14.07
C ILE A 21 34.50 29.54 14.51
N LEU A 22 34.67 28.85 15.64
CA LEU A 22 33.64 27.99 16.23
C LEU A 22 33.05 28.65 17.48
N PRO A 23 31.76 29.00 17.51
CA PRO A 23 31.14 29.55 18.72
C PRO A 23 31.18 28.55 19.88
N ALA A 24 31.31 29.04 21.12
CA ALA A 24 31.47 28.17 22.29
C ALA A 24 30.27 27.27 22.64
N ILE A 25 29.14 27.50 21.97
CA ILE A 25 27.94 26.68 22.00
C ILE A 25 28.07 25.33 21.29
N GLN A 26 29.04 25.22 20.39
CA GLN A 26 29.24 24.03 19.58
C GLN A 26 29.70 22.86 20.45
N ARG A 27 29.24 21.65 20.12
CA ARG A 27 29.64 20.43 20.82
C ARG A 27 31.09 20.05 20.51
N GLU A 28 31.61 19.09 21.27
CA GLU A 28 32.90 18.46 20.99
C GLU A 28 32.87 17.69 19.65
N PHE A 29 34.05 17.42 19.11
CA PHE A 29 34.18 16.61 17.90
C PHE A 29 33.97 15.13 18.23
N VAL A 30 33.04 14.46 17.55
CA VAL A 30 32.61 13.07 17.88
C VAL A 30 32.57 12.13 16.68
N TRP A 31 32.97 12.59 15.49
CA TRP A 31 32.91 11.78 14.28
C TRP A 31 34.03 10.73 14.25
N LYS A 32 33.63 9.48 14.00
CA LYS A 32 34.57 8.35 13.85
C LYS A 32 35.19 8.33 12.43
N PRO A 33 36.36 7.70 12.25
CA PRO A 33 37.04 7.64 10.95
C PRO A 33 36.16 7.15 9.80
N GLU A 34 35.26 6.20 10.04
CA GLU A 34 34.36 5.63 9.02
C GLU A 34 33.38 6.68 8.48
N GLN A 35 32.87 7.56 9.34
CA GLN A 35 31.95 8.64 8.95
C GLN A 35 32.65 9.68 8.07
N ILE A 36 33.93 9.93 8.36
CA ILE A 36 34.75 10.82 7.53
C ILE A 36 34.98 10.18 6.16
N CYS A 37 35.28 8.88 6.07
CA CYS A 37 35.46 8.19 4.79
C CYS A 37 34.21 8.24 3.91
N GLN A 38 33.02 8.03 4.51
CA GLN A 38 31.73 8.13 3.81
C GLN A 38 31.45 9.56 3.30
N LEU A 39 31.87 10.60 4.03
CA LEU A 39 31.78 11.98 3.58
C LEU A 39 32.59 12.21 2.29
N PHE A 40 33.82 11.69 2.23
CA PHE A 40 34.67 11.82 1.04
C PHE A 40 34.15 11.02 -0.16
N ASP A 41 33.65 9.81 0.08
CA ASP A 41 32.98 9.02 -0.96
C ASP A 41 31.74 9.75 -1.50
N SER A 42 30.88 10.29 -0.63
CA SER A 42 29.70 11.08 -1.05
C SER A 42 30.07 12.30 -1.89
N MET A 43 31.14 13.03 -1.51
CA MET A 43 31.66 14.15 -2.29
C MET A 43 32.14 13.70 -3.68
N MET A 44 32.88 12.59 -3.78
CA MET A 44 33.32 12.07 -5.07
C MET A 44 32.19 11.50 -5.92
N GLN A 45 31.10 11.00 -5.32
CA GLN A 45 29.92 10.56 -6.08
C GLN A 45 29.04 11.74 -6.54
N GLY A 46 29.29 12.96 -6.04
CA GLY A 46 28.46 14.13 -6.33
C GLY A 46 27.15 14.17 -5.54
N TYR A 47 27.05 13.40 -4.45
CA TYR A 47 25.88 13.40 -3.58
C TYR A 47 25.87 14.63 -2.66
N PRO A 48 24.66 15.14 -2.31
CA PRO A 48 24.55 16.23 -1.37
C PRO A 48 25.00 15.79 0.04
N PHE A 49 26.06 16.41 0.57
CA PHE A 49 26.55 16.15 1.93
C PHE A 49 26.09 17.22 2.95
N GLY A 50 24.95 17.84 2.66
CA GLY A 50 24.25 18.84 3.47
C GLY A 50 24.73 20.28 3.27
N THR A 51 23.88 21.24 3.60
CA THR A 51 24.21 22.67 3.58
C THR A 51 24.89 23.10 4.89
N PHE A 52 25.51 24.28 4.87
CA PHE A 52 26.16 24.90 6.02
C PHE A 52 25.36 26.10 6.54
N LEU A 53 25.50 26.39 7.83
CA LEU A 53 24.96 27.60 8.44
C LEU A 53 26.10 28.41 9.04
N PHE A 54 26.26 29.63 8.53
CA PHE A 54 27.29 30.57 8.96
C PHE A 54 26.65 31.78 9.62
N TRP A 55 27.38 32.38 10.55
CA TRP A 55 27.03 33.62 11.22
C TRP A 55 28.16 34.61 11.03
N LYS A 56 27.86 35.74 10.41
CA LYS A 56 28.81 36.82 10.25
C LYS A 56 28.90 37.62 11.55
N VAL A 57 30.00 37.46 12.28
CA VAL A 57 30.27 38.20 13.53
C VAL A 57 31.04 39.45 13.16
N LYS A 58 30.46 40.61 13.50
CA LYS A 58 31.12 41.90 13.26
C LYS A 58 32.24 42.13 14.27
N GLU A 59 33.27 42.86 13.85
CA GLU A 59 34.43 43.23 14.67
C GLU A 59 34.05 43.74 16.08
N ASP A 60 33.08 44.66 16.18
CA ASP A 60 32.64 45.28 17.44
C ASP A 60 31.93 44.31 18.40
N LYS A 61 31.56 43.12 17.92
CA LYS A 61 30.81 42.10 18.66
C LYS A 61 31.63 40.85 18.97
N VAL A 62 32.84 40.71 18.43
CA VAL A 62 33.69 39.52 18.64
C VAL A 62 33.97 39.28 20.13
N ASN A 63 34.22 40.33 20.90
CA ASN A 63 34.57 40.21 22.33
C ASN A 63 33.38 39.92 23.24
N GLU A 64 32.13 39.99 22.74
CA GLU A 64 30.93 39.66 23.51
C GLU A 64 30.70 38.14 23.60
N PHE A 65 31.45 37.34 22.83
CA PHE A 65 31.28 35.89 22.74
C PHE A 65 32.61 35.15 22.90
N LYS A 66 32.55 33.90 23.37
CA LYS A 66 33.69 32.99 23.39
C LYS A 66 33.69 32.11 22.13
N PHE A 67 34.86 31.92 21.54
CA PHE A 67 35.04 31.08 20.35
C PHE A 67 36.20 30.09 20.51
N TYR A 68 36.16 29.02 19.74
CA TYR A 68 37.16 27.97 19.62
C TYR A 68 37.76 27.95 18.22
N GLN A 69 38.96 27.37 18.09
CA GLN A 69 39.59 27.11 16.80
C GLN A 69 39.15 25.75 16.23
N PHE A 70 39.18 25.62 14.90
CA PHE A 70 38.97 24.32 14.26
C PHE A 70 40.16 23.40 14.54
N MET A 71 39.86 22.23 15.08
CA MET A 71 40.86 21.21 15.33
C MET A 71 41.49 20.73 14.01
N GLN A 72 42.82 20.63 14.01
CA GLN A 72 43.60 20.08 12.91
C GLN A 72 44.02 18.64 13.21
N ASN A 73 44.48 18.35 14.44
CA ASN A 73 44.88 17.02 14.87
C ASN A 73 43.98 16.57 16.02
N PHE A 74 43.31 15.43 15.85
CA PHE A 74 42.45 14.84 16.87
C PHE A 74 43.21 13.76 17.66
N ASP A 75 43.19 13.85 18.99
CA ASP A 75 43.73 12.84 19.91
C ASP A 75 42.65 12.43 20.92
N GLU A 76 42.20 11.19 20.81
CA GLU A 76 41.14 10.58 21.63
C GLU A 76 41.40 10.67 23.14
N LYS A 77 42.67 10.73 23.58
CA LYS A 77 43.04 10.73 25.00
C LYS A 77 43.33 12.13 25.56
N ASN A 78 44.09 12.93 24.81
CA ASN A 78 44.71 14.15 25.37
C ASN A 78 44.12 15.46 24.82
N ASN A 79 43.38 15.42 23.71
CA ASN A 79 42.95 16.63 23.01
C ASN A 79 41.59 16.43 22.32
N TYR A 80 40.57 16.05 23.10
CA TYR A 80 39.19 15.92 22.61
C TYR A 80 38.47 17.29 22.51
N LEU A 81 39.03 18.33 23.13
CA LEU A 81 38.47 19.68 23.16
C LEU A 81 39.09 20.57 22.08
N CYS A 82 38.28 21.42 21.45
CA CYS A 82 38.82 22.51 20.64
C CYS A 82 39.45 23.57 21.56
N SER A 83 40.63 24.08 21.20
CA SER A 83 41.30 25.12 21.99
C SER A 83 40.54 26.44 21.94
N VAL A 84 40.43 27.12 23.09
CA VAL A 84 39.86 28.47 23.18
C VAL A 84 40.66 29.38 22.26
N TYR A 85 39.96 30.18 21.45
CA TYR A 85 40.60 31.17 20.61
C TYR A 85 40.83 32.45 21.42
N ASP A 86 41.93 32.47 22.17
CA ASP A 86 42.37 33.66 22.89
C ASP A 86 42.90 34.73 21.92
N ASN A 87 42.59 36.01 22.19
CA ASN A 87 43.02 37.17 21.40
C ASN A 87 42.60 37.11 19.92
N ILE A 88 41.30 36.95 19.67
CA ILE A 88 40.73 36.95 18.31
C ILE A 88 41.05 38.30 17.62
N PRO A 89 41.60 38.28 16.38
CA PRO A 89 41.85 39.50 15.63
C PRO A 89 40.60 40.38 15.52
N GLN A 90 40.75 41.69 15.70
CA GLN A 90 39.65 42.62 15.54
C GLN A 90 39.38 42.84 14.04
N LYS A 91 38.56 41.95 13.47
CA LYS A 91 38.04 42.02 12.10
C LYS A 91 36.73 41.24 12.04
N ASP A 92 36.02 41.31 10.91
CA ASP A 92 34.86 40.45 10.68
C ASP A 92 35.28 38.97 10.65
N HIS A 93 34.50 38.12 11.31
CA HIS A 93 34.71 36.67 11.36
C HIS A 93 33.44 35.92 10.94
N ILE A 94 33.62 34.66 10.52
CA ILE A 94 32.52 33.77 10.18
C ILE A 94 32.45 32.65 11.22
N ALA A 95 31.46 32.73 12.09
CA ALA A 95 31.11 31.71 13.05
C ALA A 95 30.33 30.57 12.37
N VAL A 96 30.80 29.33 12.51
CA VAL A 96 30.06 28.17 11.98
C VAL A 96 29.00 27.72 12.99
N LEU A 97 27.73 27.83 12.60
CA LEU A 97 26.58 27.40 13.40
C LEU A 97 26.15 25.96 13.06
N ASP A 98 26.22 25.56 11.79
CA ASP A 98 25.94 24.17 11.39
C ASP A 98 26.96 23.69 10.34
N GLY A 99 27.34 22.42 10.47
CA GLY A 99 28.38 21.77 9.69
C GLY A 99 29.74 21.72 10.37
N GLN A 100 29.83 22.04 11.68
CA GLN A 100 31.05 21.92 12.48
C GLN A 100 31.75 20.58 12.26
N GLN A 101 31.06 19.45 12.47
CA GLN A 101 31.69 18.12 12.40
C GLN A 101 32.22 17.82 10.99
N ARG A 102 31.50 18.23 9.94
CA ARG A 102 31.93 18.07 8.54
C ARG A 102 33.18 18.91 8.24
N ILE A 103 33.18 20.18 8.63
CA ILE A 103 34.32 21.08 8.41
C ILE A 103 35.54 20.64 9.21
N THR A 104 35.38 20.27 10.48
CA THR A 104 36.46 19.73 11.30
C THR A 104 37.01 18.42 10.71
N SER A 105 36.13 17.52 10.24
CA SER A 105 36.55 16.29 9.57
C SER A 105 37.36 16.55 8.30
N LEU A 106 36.94 17.53 7.48
CA LEU A 106 37.70 17.96 6.29
C LEU A 106 39.07 18.51 6.69
N ASN A 107 39.14 19.33 7.74
CA ASN A 107 40.39 19.92 8.23
C ASN A 107 41.34 18.84 8.80
N ILE A 108 40.82 17.85 9.52
CA ILE A 108 41.58 16.68 10.00
C ILE A 108 42.08 15.86 8.80
N ALA A 109 41.20 15.45 7.90
CA ALA A 109 41.53 14.57 6.79
C ALA A 109 42.54 15.16 5.79
N LEU A 110 42.44 16.47 5.51
CA LEU A 110 43.22 17.12 4.46
C LEU A 110 44.43 17.90 4.98
N ARG A 111 44.46 18.27 6.26
CA ARG A 111 45.54 19.09 6.84
C ARG A 111 46.17 18.54 8.11
N GLY A 112 45.62 17.49 8.73
CA GLY A 112 46.13 16.95 9.99
C GLY A 112 46.04 15.44 10.08
N SER A 113 45.83 14.95 11.31
CA SER A 113 45.83 13.52 11.64
C SER A 113 44.73 13.14 12.63
N TYR A 114 44.36 11.86 12.61
CA TYR A 114 43.41 11.26 13.56
C TYR A 114 44.12 10.22 14.42
N THR A 115 44.13 10.42 15.73
CA THR A 115 44.85 9.57 16.68
C THR A 115 43.89 8.80 17.59
N VAL A 116 44.01 7.47 17.61
CA VAL A 116 43.18 6.54 18.43
C VAL A 116 44.01 5.76 19.44
N GLN A 117 43.37 5.35 20.54
CA GLN A 117 43.95 4.41 21.50
C GLN A 117 43.48 2.97 21.22
N VAL A 118 44.42 2.09 20.88
CA VAL A 118 44.17 0.65 20.71
C VAL A 118 44.90 -0.10 21.82
N GLY A 119 44.17 -0.39 22.90
CA GLY A 119 44.76 -0.95 24.13
C GLY A 119 45.67 0.07 24.81
N HIS A 120 46.97 -0.23 24.93
CA HIS A 120 47.98 0.70 25.48
C HIS A 120 48.79 1.44 24.40
N LYS A 121 48.47 1.25 23.11
CA LYS A 121 49.21 1.87 21.99
C LYS A 121 48.39 2.97 21.34
N THR A 122 49.05 4.10 21.09
CA THR A 122 48.50 5.23 20.35
C THR A 122 48.83 5.07 18.87
N LYS A 123 47.82 5.14 17.99
CA LYS A 123 47.99 5.07 16.53
C LYS A 123 47.59 6.40 15.90
N GLU A 124 48.54 7.07 15.27
CA GLU A 124 48.29 8.25 14.43
C GLU A 124 48.03 7.82 12.98
N MET A 125 46.89 8.26 12.42
CA MET A 125 46.41 7.84 11.11
C MET A 125 46.08 9.04 10.22
N PHE A 126 46.20 8.83 8.90
CA PHE A 126 45.91 9.83 7.87
C PHE A 126 44.90 9.26 6.87
N LEU A 127 44.15 10.12 6.18
CA LEU A 127 43.17 9.68 5.18
C LEU A 127 43.88 9.31 3.87
N TYR A 128 43.66 8.08 3.41
CA TYR A 128 44.13 7.57 2.13
C TYR A 128 42.96 7.19 1.21
N PHE A 129 43.22 7.27 -0.09
CA PHE A 129 42.33 6.81 -1.16
C PHE A 129 42.97 5.63 -1.90
N ASN A 130 42.27 4.50 -2.00
CA ASN A 130 42.73 3.35 -2.76
C ASN A 130 42.31 3.46 -4.22
N VAL A 131 43.28 3.70 -5.10
CA VAL A 131 43.00 3.87 -6.53
C VAL A 131 42.67 2.55 -7.24
N LEU A 132 43.14 1.42 -6.69
CA LEU A 132 42.90 0.07 -7.23
C LEU A 132 41.67 -0.61 -6.61
N GLY A 133 41.28 -0.19 -5.42
CA GLY A 133 40.15 -0.74 -4.69
C GLY A 133 38.78 -0.32 -5.23
N GLN A 134 37.78 -1.02 -4.74
CA GLN A 134 36.36 -0.68 -4.86
C GLN A 134 35.81 -0.39 -3.47
N GLY A 135 34.88 0.55 -3.37
CA GLY A 135 34.20 0.84 -2.11
C GLY A 135 33.41 -0.36 -1.58
N ASP A 136 33.09 -0.31 -0.29
CA ASP A 136 32.33 -1.36 0.38
C ASP A 136 30.86 -1.40 -0.12
N PRO A 137 30.44 -2.49 -0.79
CA PRO A 137 29.08 -2.62 -1.31
C PRO A 137 28.01 -2.58 -0.21
N ASP A 138 28.31 -3.09 0.99
CA ASP A 138 27.37 -3.14 2.11
C ASP A 138 27.01 -1.73 2.62
N HIS A 139 27.88 -0.75 2.34
CA HIS A 139 27.69 0.66 2.68
C HIS A 139 27.34 1.54 1.47
N ASN A 140 27.03 0.93 0.30
CA ASN A 140 26.82 1.63 -0.98
C ASN A 140 27.97 2.58 -1.37
N ALA A 141 29.19 2.31 -0.89
CA ALA A 141 30.36 3.13 -1.19
C ALA A 141 30.94 2.76 -2.56
N LEU A 142 31.26 3.76 -3.38
CA LEU A 142 31.86 3.54 -4.70
C LEU A 142 33.39 3.64 -4.65
N TYR A 143 33.90 4.51 -3.78
CA TYR A 143 35.31 4.82 -3.60
C TYR A 143 35.83 4.30 -2.26
N ASP A 144 37.02 3.71 -2.25
CA ASP A 144 37.62 3.10 -1.05
C ASP A 144 38.54 4.11 -0.34
N PHE A 145 37.99 4.77 0.68
CA PHE A 145 38.68 5.69 1.58
C PHE A 145 38.90 5.05 2.96
N LYS A 146 40.11 5.18 3.52
CA LYS A 146 40.42 4.68 4.87
C LYS A 146 41.41 5.58 5.60
N PHE A 147 41.25 5.69 6.92
CA PHE A 147 42.31 6.18 7.80
C PHE A 147 43.30 5.06 8.09
N LEU A 148 44.57 5.28 7.73
CA LEU A 148 45.64 4.28 7.87
C LEU A 148 46.87 4.94 8.49
N THR A 149 47.65 4.14 9.22
CA THR A 149 49.04 4.50 9.56
C THR A 149 49.91 4.47 8.29
N GLN A 150 51.08 5.13 8.32
CA GLN A 150 52.01 5.09 7.19
C GLN A 150 52.49 3.66 6.87
N GLU A 151 52.65 2.81 7.89
CA GLU A 151 53.03 1.41 7.71
C GLU A 151 51.92 0.61 7.00
N GLU A 152 50.66 0.77 7.42
CA GLU A 152 49.50 0.10 6.79
C GLU A 152 49.31 0.54 5.33
N ALA A 153 49.46 1.84 5.04
CA ALA A 153 49.35 2.38 3.68
C ALA A 153 50.49 1.96 2.75
N SER A 154 51.65 1.57 3.29
CA SER A 154 52.81 1.14 2.51
C SER A 154 52.64 -0.24 1.87
N VAL A 155 51.67 -1.03 2.32
CA VAL A 155 51.35 -2.36 1.77
C VAL A 155 50.64 -2.19 0.42
N LYS A 156 51.28 -2.68 -0.66
CA LYS A 156 50.77 -2.58 -2.03
C LYS A 156 50.56 -3.97 -2.63
N ASN A 157 49.41 -4.20 -3.27
CA ASN A 157 49.09 -5.45 -3.99
C ASN A 157 48.11 -5.16 -5.15
N GLU A 158 47.64 -6.21 -5.85
CA GLU A 158 46.74 -6.09 -7.01
C GLU A 158 45.42 -5.35 -6.72
N GLN A 159 44.99 -5.29 -5.45
CA GLN A 159 43.73 -4.66 -5.03
C GLN A 159 43.94 -3.37 -4.21
N GLN A 160 45.18 -3.06 -3.83
CA GLN A 160 45.48 -1.99 -2.87
C GLN A 160 46.67 -1.16 -3.33
N TYR A 161 46.38 0.11 -3.63
CA TYR A 161 47.38 1.16 -3.76
C TYR A 161 46.84 2.45 -3.16
N TRP A 162 47.34 2.80 -1.98
CA TRP A 162 46.87 3.93 -1.19
C TRP A 162 47.65 5.20 -1.56
N ILE A 163 46.93 6.26 -1.93
CA ILE A 163 47.48 7.61 -2.09
C ILE A 163 47.00 8.50 -0.94
N LEU A 164 47.90 9.34 -0.42
CA LEU A 164 47.57 10.23 0.68
C LEU A 164 46.70 11.39 0.16
N VAL A 165 45.49 11.53 0.70
CA VAL A 165 44.49 12.47 0.16
C VAL A 165 44.93 13.93 0.33
N SER A 166 45.67 14.25 1.41
CA SER A 166 46.18 15.61 1.65
C SER A 166 47.16 16.09 0.57
N GLU A 167 47.83 15.19 -0.15
CA GLU A 167 48.70 15.58 -1.26
C GLU A 167 47.94 16.05 -2.50
N MET A 168 46.64 15.73 -2.57
CA MET A 168 45.76 16.12 -3.68
C MET A 168 45.13 17.50 -3.46
N LEU A 169 45.42 18.16 -2.35
CA LEU A 169 44.97 19.53 -2.05
C LEU A 169 45.99 20.55 -2.58
N ASP A 170 45.53 21.58 -3.30
CA ASP A 170 46.38 22.68 -3.75
C ASP A 170 46.80 23.57 -2.57
N GLY A 171 48.09 23.89 -2.48
CA GLY A 171 48.68 24.64 -1.38
C GLY A 171 48.79 26.15 -1.65
N VAL A 172 49.91 26.73 -1.22
CA VAL A 172 50.24 28.17 -1.35
C VAL A 172 50.27 28.63 -2.81
N GLU A 173 50.58 27.73 -3.75
CA GLU A 173 50.54 27.99 -5.19
C GLU A 173 49.42 27.14 -5.85
N PRO A 174 48.47 27.77 -6.56
CA PRO A 174 47.43 27.06 -7.32
C PRO A 174 48.03 26.07 -8.32
N GLY A 175 47.55 24.82 -8.34
CA GLY A 175 48.04 23.78 -9.24
C GLY A 175 49.15 22.88 -8.69
N SER A 176 49.57 23.03 -7.43
CA SER A 176 50.59 22.17 -6.82
C SER A 176 50.19 20.68 -6.78
N ALA A 177 48.91 20.37 -6.61
CA ALA A 177 48.40 19.00 -6.68
C ALA A 177 48.52 18.42 -8.11
N HIS A 178 48.33 19.25 -9.14
CA HIS A 178 48.56 18.85 -10.53
C HIS A 178 50.04 18.55 -10.81
N GLY A 179 50.96 19.24 -10.13
CA GLY A 179 52.39 18.92 -10.16
C GLY A 179 52.73 17.54 -9.59
N LYS A 180 51.97 17.08 -8.59
CA LYS A 180 52.11 15.73 -7.99
C LYS A 180 51.40 14.62 -8.77
N PHE A 181 50.45 14.99 -9.64
CA PHE A 181 49.66 14.03 -10.43
C PHE A 181 50.54 13.10 -11.28
N TYR A 182 51.45 13.66 -12.09
CA TYR A 182 52.30 12.88 -12.98
C TYR A 182 53.26 11.93 -12.24
N PRO A 183 54.01 12.37 -11.21
CA PRO A 183 54.83 11.48 -10.40
C PRO A 183 54.05 10.30 -9.80
N ILE A 184 52.89 10.57 -9.19
CA ILE A 184 52.06 9.53 -8.57
C ILE A 184 51.52 8.56 -9.61
N LEU A 185 51.05 9.08 -10.76
CA LEU A 185 50.58 8.23 -11.85
C LEU A 185 51.70 7.33 -12.40
N MET A 186 52.91 7.87 -12.61
CA MET A 186 54.06 7.09 -13.06
C MET A 186 54.42 5.98 -12.07
N ASP A 187 54.41 6.27 -10.77
CA ASP A 187 54.70 5.28 -9.74
C ASP A 187 53.64 4.17 -9.68
N ILE A 188 52.35 4.52 -9.86
CA ILE A 188 51.27 3.54 -9.93
C ILE A 188 51.39 2.68 -11.20
N THR A 189 51.63 3.30 -12.36
CA THR A 189 51.79 2.56 -13.63
C THR A 189 52.97 1.60 -13.57
N LYS A 190 54.11 2.04 -13.01
CA LYS A 190 55.28 1.19 -12.81
C LYS A 190 54.98 0.01 -11.89
N PHE A 191 54.25 0.25 -10.79
CA PHE A 191 53.84 -0.78 -9.86
C PHE A 191 52.92 -1.82 -10.51
N ILE A 192 51.87 -1.38 -11.22
CA ILE A 192 50.92 -2.27 -11.90
C ILE A 192 51.62 -3.12 -12.96
N GLY A 193 52.59 -2.55 -13.68
CA GLY A 193 53.40 -3.26 -14.67
C GLY A 193 54.27 -4.40 -14.09
N THR A 194 54.40 -4.51 -12.77
CA THR A 194 55.09 -5.65 -12.13
C THR A 194 54.24 -6.92 -12.10
N PHE A 195 52.93 -6.82 -12.28
CA PHE A 195 52.03 -7.96 -12.31
C PHE A 195 51.90 -8.51 -13.74
N PRO A 196 52.14 -9.82 -13.97
CA PRO A 196 52.11 -10.42 -15.31
C PRO A 196 50.80 -10.20 -16.06
N GLU A 197 49.68 -10.22 -15.34
CA GLU A 197 48.34 -10.05 -15.91
C GLU A 197 48.14 -8.66 -16.54
N TYR A 198 48.63 -7.60 -15.90
CA TYR A 198 48.48 -6.23 -16.40
C TYR A 198 49.56 -5.85 -17.43
N ALA A 199 50.75 -6.46 -17.35
CA ALA A 199 51.81 -6.25 -18.33
C ALA A 199 51.49 -6.85 -19.70
N GLN A 200 50.75 -7.98 -19.73
CA GLN A 200 50.37 -8.67 -20.98
C GLN A 200 49.04 -8.20 -21.58
N HIS A 201 48.21 -7.50 -20.78
CA HIS A 201 46.87 -7.04 -21.16
C HIS A 201 46.68 -5.54 -20.88
N PRO A 202 47.21 -4.63 -21.73
CA PRO A 202 47.08 -3.18 -21.56
C PRO A 202 45.64 -2.70 -21.41
N GLU A 203 44.68 -3.39 -22.05
CA GLU A 203 43.25 -3.13 -21.96
C GLU A 203 42.67 -3.31 -20.55
N LYS A 204 43.29 -4.14 -19.69
CA LYS A 204 42.90 -4.29 -18.28
C LYS A 204 43.37 -3.09 -17.45
N VAL A 205 44.51 -2.50 -17.78
CA VAL A 205 45.03 -1.29 -17.12
C VAL A 205 44.12 -0.09 -17.42
N GLU A 206 43.65 0.05 -18.66
CA GLU A 206 42.71 1.11 -19.04
C GLU A 206 41.38 1.02 -18.26
N LYS A 207 40.87 -0.19 -18.03
CA LYS A 207 39.63 -0.42 -17.26
C LYS A 207 39.71 0.03 -15.80
N LEU A 208 40.90 0.05 -15.20
CA LEU A 208 41.10 0.56 -13.84
C LEU A 208 40.84 2.08 -13.74
N ASN A 209 40.89 2.81 -14.87
CA ASN A 209 40.57 4.23 -14.98
C ASN A 209 41.31 5.12 -13.95
N ILE A 210 42.54 4.74 -13.57
CA ILE A 210 43.32 5.40 -12.51
C ILE A 210 43.53 6.90 -12.77
N PRO A 211 43.93 7.36 -13.98
CA PRO A 211 44.06 8.79 -14.25
C PRO A 211 42.76 9.55 -13.99
N LYS A 212 41.62 8.97 -14.36
CA LYS A 212 40.30 9.59 -14.15
C LYS A 212 39.96 9.65 -12.67
N LYS A 213 40.17 8.57 -11.90
CA LYS A 213 39.91 8.55 -10.45
C LYS A 213 40.70 9.64 -9.70
N ILE A 214 41.99 9.77 -10.00
CA ILE A 214 42.86 10.79 -9.36
C ILE A 214 42.46 12.19 -9.81
N THR A 215 42.25 12.41 -11.11
CA THR A 215 41.81 13.72 -11.63
C THR A 215 40.47 14.14 -11.03
N HIS A 216 39.55 13.18 -10.87
CA HIS A 216 38.26 13.41 -10.24
C HIS A 216 38.42 13.89 -8.79
N LEU A 217 39.22 13.19 -7.98
CA LEU A 217 39.53 13.59 -6.61
C LEU A 217 40.14 15.02 -6.54
N ILE A 218 41.15 15.30 -7.37
CA ILE A 218 41.78 16.64 -7.44
C ILE A 218 40.74 17.71 -7.80
N SER A 219 39.85 17.43 -8.76
CA SER A 219 38.81 18.36 -9.18
C SER A 219 37.77 18.61 -8.10
N THR A 220 37.33 17.56 -7.39
CA THR A 220 36.36 17.63 -6.29
C THR A 220 36.89 18.49 -5.14
N LEU A 221 38.18 18.36 -4.79
CA LEU A 221 38.76 19.12 -3.68
C LEU A 221 39.05 20.59 -4.03
N ASN A 222 39.59 20.84 -5.24
CA ASN A 222 40.19 22.14 -5.56
C ASN A 222 39.36 23.01 -6.51
N MET A 223 38.54 22.41 -7.40
CA MET A 223 37.89 23.13 -8.50
C MET A 223 36.36 23.21 -8.34
N GLN A 224 35.73 22.20 -7.74
CA GLN A 224 34.27 22.13 -7.63
C GLN A 224 33.75 22.97 -6.46
N ASN A 225 32.73 23.79 -6.74
CA ASN A 225 32.04 24.62 -5.75
C ASN A 225 31.00 23.81 -4.97
N LEU A 226 31.47 22.98 -4.04
CA LEU A 226 30.65 22.02 -3.31
C LEU A 226 30.01 22.57 -2.03
N ILE A 227 30.43 23.74 -1.55
CA ILE A 227 29.98 24.30 -0.27
C ILE A 227 28.82 25.26 -0.51
N PHE A 228 27.64 24.89 -0.02
CA PHE A 228 26.45 25.74 -0.01
C PHE A 228 26.11 26.15 1.42
N ALA A 229 26.07 27.46 1.72
CA ALA A 229 25.78 27.96 3.05
C ALA A 229 24.71 29.05 3.08
N TYR A 230 23.98 29.12 4.19
CA TYR A 230 23.20 30.29 4.56
C TYR A 230 24.03 31.12 5.54
N GLU A 231 24.15 32.43 5.29
CA GLU A 231 24.85 33.36 6.16
C GLU A 231 23.85 34.25 6.92
N GLU A 232 23.79 34.10 8.24
CA GLU A 232 23.05 35.00 9.13
C GLU A 232 23.90 36.23 9.46
N LYS A 233 23.28 37.42 9.36
CA LYS A 233 23.96 38.71 9.56
C LYS A 233 23.49 39.43 10.82
N GLU A 234 22.37 39.01 11.40
CA GLU A 234 21.87 39.56 12.64
C GLU A 234 22.79 39.20 13.82
N GLN A 235 23.02 40.14 14.73
CA GLN A 235 23.90 39.96 15.89
C GLN A 235 23.14 39.52 17.16
N ASN A 236 21.82 39.31 17.07
CA ASN A 236 21.00 38.86 18.20
C ASN A 236 21.31 37.40 18.53
N LEU A 237 21.93 37.16 19.69
CA LEU A 237 22.32 35.83 20.13
C LEU A 237 21.10 34.90 20.26
N GLU A 238 19.99 35.33 20.85
CA GLU A 238 18.81 34.48 21.05
C GLU A 238 18.23 33.99 19.72
N LYS A 239 18.20 34.85 18.69
CA LYS A 239 17.81 34.45 17.34
C LYS A 239 18.78 33.41 16.77
N VAL A 240 20.09 33.65 16.88
CA VAL A 240 21.14 32.73 16.43
C VAL A 240 21.02 31.36 17.11
N LEU A 241 20.78 31.34 18.42
CA LEU A 241 20.54 30.14 19.23
C LEU A 241 19.30 29.38 18.76
N ASN A 242 18.19 30.08 18.51
CA ASN A 242 16.96 29.47 18.04
C ASN A 242 17.12 28.86 16.63
N ILE A 243 17.84 29.53 15.74
CA ILE A 243 18.18 28.98 14.41
C ILE A 243 19.05 27.72 14.59
N PHE A 244 20.06 27.78 15.45
CA PHE A 244 20.94 26.65 15.75
C PHE A 244 20.18 25.43 16.27
N ILE A 245 19.31 25.60 17.27
CA ILE A 245 18.49 24.52 17.86
C ILE A 245 17.58 23.90 16.79
N ARG A 246 16.89 24.73 16.01
CA ARG A 246 15.92 24.28 15.00
C ARG A 246 16.57 23.54 13.82
N MET A 247 17.82 23.85 13.51
CA MET A 247 18.59 23.13 12.48
C MET A 247 19.17 21.81 13.02
N ASN A 248 19.66 21.78 14.27
CA ASN A 248 20.30 20.60 14.85
C ASN A 248 19.31 19.53 15.36
N SER A 249 18.01 19.83 15.45
CA SER A 249 16.98 18.83 15.80
C SER A 249 16.81 17.70 14.78
N GLY A 250 17.42 17.81 13.58
CA GLY A 250 17.41 16.76 12.55
C GLY A 250 18.64 15.85 12.50
N GLY A 251 19.70 16.12 13.28
CA GLY A 251 20.99 15.39 13.25
C GLY A 251 21.28 14.58 14.53
N THR A 252 22.56 14.29 14.82
CA THR A 252 22.94 13.73 16.14
C THR A 252 22.55 14.75 17.22
N PRO A 253 21.60 14.45 18.13
CA PRO A 253 20.98 15.47 18.97
C PRO A 253 22.00 16.08 19.93
N LEU A 254 22.09 17.41 19.97
CA LEU A 254 22.76 18.12 21.06
C LEU A 254 21.88 18.05 22.30
N SER A 255 22.45 17.78 23.48
CA SER A 255 21.68 17.96 24.72
C SER A 255 21.43 19.46 24.91
N TYR A 256 20.20 19.84 25.23
CA TYR A 256 19.86 21.24 25.49
C TYR A 256 20.70 21.84 26.64
N SER A 257 21.24 20.98 27.50
CA SER A 257 22.05 21.34 28.65
C SER A 257 23.47 21.73 28.29
N ASP A 258 24.09 21.12 27.27
CA ASP A 258 25.40 21.57 26.76
C ASP A 258 25.31 23.00 26.20
N LEU A 259 24.17 23.34 25.58
CA LEU A 259 23.86 24.67 25.08
C LEU A 259 23.68 25.68 26.24
N LEU A 260 23.01 25.30 27.31
CA LEU A 260 22.88 26.15 28.52
C LEU A 260 24.19 26.31 29.29
N LEU A 261 25.01 25.26 29.41
CA LEU A 261 26.33 25.36 30.02
C LEU A 261 27.20 26.38 29.28
N SER A 262 27.13 26.42 27.94
CA SER A 262 27.86 27.42 27.15
C SER A 262 27.43 28.86 27.48
N PHE A 263 26.14 29.07 27.80
CA PHE A 263 25.62 30.35 28.28
C PHE A 263 26.04 30.62 29.73
N ALA A 264 25.95 29.65 30.64
CA ALA A 264 26.34 29.79 32.04
C ALA A 264 27.82 30.17 32.21
N VAL A 265 28.72 29.62 31.38
CA VAL A 265 30.16 29.95 31.33
C VAL A 265 30.44 31.42 30.99
N THR A 266 29.48 32.14 30.39
CA THR A 266 29.59 33.60 30.16
C THR A 266 29.12 34.43 31.36
N GLN A 267 28.37 33.85 32.28
CA GLN A 267 27.74 34.55 33.40
C GLN A 267 28.52 34.38 34.72
N TRP A 268 29.24 33.27 34.89
CA TRP A 268 30.16 33.06 36.02
C TRP A 268 31.37 33.97 35.88
N SER A 269 31.73 34.64 36.97
CA SER A 269 32.68 35.76 36.93
C SER A 269 34.07 35.41 37.45
N THR A 270 34.15 34.46 38.38
CA THR A 270 35.37 34.07 39.08
C THR A 270 35.77 32.63 38.80
N LEU A 271 34.79 31.74 38.68
CA LEU A 271 34.98 30.32 38.41
C LEU A 271 34.62 29.98 36.96
N ASN A 272 35.26 28.95 36.41
CA ASN A 272 34.83 28.39 35.14
C ASN A 272 33.77 27.31 35.39
N ALA A 273 32.50 27.64 35.15
CA ALA A 273 31.37 26.72 35.33
C ALA A 273 31.57 25.34 34.68
N ARG A 274 32.22 25.29 33.50
CA ARG A 274 32.44 24.02 32.80
C ARG A 274 33.46 23.15 33.53
N ASP A 275 34.55 23.74 34.01
CA ASP A 275 35.61 23.01 34.69
C ASP A 275 35.12 22.52 36.06
N GLU A 276 34.47 23.38 36.83
CA GLU A 276 33.92 23.07 38.16
C GLU A 276 32.85 21.96 38.13
N ILE A 277 31.92 22.01 37.16
CA ILE A 277 30.90 20.96 37.02
C ILE A 277 31.54 19.63 36.63
N ASN A 278 32.52 19.64 35.73
CA ASN A 278 33.23 18.43 35.34
C ASN A 278 34.07 17.86 36.49
N GLU A 279 34.70 18.71 37.30
CA GLU A 279 35.45 18.31 38.48
C GLU A 279 34.55 17.67 39.54
N LEU A 280 33.40 18.28 39.83
CA LEU A 280 32.40 17.68 40.73
C LEU A 280 31.93 16.30 40.24
N LEU A 281 31.61 16.18 38.94
CA LEU A 281 31.17 14.90 38.37
C LEU A 281 32.26 13.82 38.51
N LYS A 282 33.51 14.19 38.24
CA LYS A 282 34.66 13.29 38.40
C LYS A 282 34.88 12.89 39.86
N GLU A 283 34.78 13.83 40.80
CA GLU A 283 34.91 13.54 42.23
C GLU A 283 33.80 12.59 42.73
N ILE A 284 32.56 12.80 42.28
CA ILE A 284 31.45 11.90 42.58
C ILE A 284 31.72 10.50 42.00
N GLU A 285 32.20 10.41 40.76
CA GLU A 285 32.52 9.14 40.11
C GLU A 285 33.62 8.39 40.89
N GLU A 286 34.70 9.08 41.27
CA GLU A 286 35.81 8.50 42.02
C GLU A 286 35.40 8.04 43.44
N ASN A 287 34.59 8.85 44.14
CA ASN A 287 34.16 8.55 45.51
C ASN A 287 33.00 7.55 45.58
N THR A 288 32.08 7.61 44.62
CA THR A 288 30.77 6.96 44.71
C THR A 288 30.46 5.99 43.55
N GLU A 289 31.31 5.87 42.53
CA GLU A 289 31.08 5.01 41.35
C GLU A 289 29.76 5.34 40.59
N PHE A 290 29.14 6.50 40.86
CA PHE A 290 27.96 7.02 40.17
C PHE A 290 28.38 7.98 39.06
N GLU A 291 27.82 7.79 37.86
CA GLU A 291 28.01 8.66 36.71
C GLU A 291 26.76 9.54 36.54
N PHE A 292 26.81 10.79 36.98
CA PHE A 292 25.70 11.73 36.84
C PHE A 292 25.79 12.61 35.59
N SER A 293 24.63 13.06 35.12
CA SER A 293 24.53 14.00 34.01
C SER A 293 24.84 15.44 34.45
N LYS A 294 25.39 16.26 33.55
CA LYS A 294 25.55 17.71 33.77
C LYS A 294 24.20 18.39 34.02
N ASP A 295 23.15 17.89 33.38
CA ASP A 295 21.76 18.31 33.57
C ASP A 295 21.32 18.23 35.03
N LEU A 296 21.63 17.12 35.70
CA LEU A 296 21.27 16.91 37.09
C LEU A 296 21.90 17.99 37.99
N ILE A 297 23.19 18.26 37.78
CA ILE A 297 23.94 19.27 38.53
C ILE A 297 23.35 20.67 38.31
N LEU A 298 23.02 21.02 37.06
CA LEU A 298 22.38 22.30 36.75
C LEU A 298 20.97 22.42 37.34
N ARG A 299 20.13 21.37 37.26
CA ARG A 299 18.79 21.34 37.90
C ARG A 299 18.88 21.63 39.38
N ALA A 300 19.84 21.00 40.01
CA ALA A 300 20.03 21.14 41.43
C ALA A 300 20.59 22.50 41.80
N GLY A 301 21.53 23.04 41.02
CA GLY A 301 21.96 24.43 41.14
C GLY A 301 20.78 25.39 41.11
N LEU A 302 19.85 25.24 40.17
CA LEU A 302 18.61 26.04 40.10
C LEU A 302 17.68 25.78 41.30
N MET A 303 17.55 24.51 41.72
CA MET A 303 16.68 24.11 42.82
C MET A 303 17.15 24.69 44.15
N LEU A 304 18.45 24.59 44.44
CA LEU A 304 19.15 25.07 45.63
C LEU A 304 19.28 26.61 45.62
N SER A 305 19.37 27.22 44.44
CA SER A 305 19.35 28.69 44.26
C SER A 305 17.92 29.27 44.29
N GLU A 306 16.91 28.48 44.66
CA GLU A 306 15.52 28.94 44.85
C GLU A 306 14.84 29.52 43.62
N VAL A 307 15.29 29.13 42.41
CA VAL A 307 14.66 29.58 41.18
C VAL A 307 13.24 28.98 41.09
N ASN A 308 12.24 29.82 40.82
CA ASN A 308 10.82 29.43 40.78
C ASN A 308 10.45 28.57 39.56
N ASN A 309 11.37 28.43 38.62
CA ASN A 309 11.22 27.66 37.41
C ASN A 309 12.49 26.83 37.18
N LEU A 310 12.36 25.51 37.29
CA LEU A 310 13.47 24.57 37.09
C LEU A 310 13.59 24.11 35.63
N SER A 311 12.82 24.73 34.72
CA SER A 311 12.99 24.47 33.30
C SER A 311 14.36 24.88 32.83
N PHE A 312 14.89 24.05 31.95
CA PHE A 312 16.06 24.38 31.18
C PHE A 312 15.62 25.42 30.16
N LYS A 313 15.65 26.69 30.57
CA LYS A 313 15.39 27.84 29.71
C LYS A 313 16.46 28.88 29.99
N LEU A 314 16.97 29.52 28.94
CA LEU A 314 17.99 30.57 29.05
C LEU A 314 17.60 31.68 30.04
N SER A 315 16.31 32.01 30.12
CA SER A 315 15.77 32.98 31.09
C SER A 315 16.08 32.65 32.55
N ASN A 316 16.21 31.36 32.89
CA ASN A 316 16.47 30.89 34.25
C ASN A 316 17.97 30.86 34.58
N PHE A 317 18.86 30.90 33.58
CA PHE A 317 20.32 30.98 33.73
C PHE A 317 20.85 32.40 33.57
N ASN A 318 20.10 33.40 34.05
CA ASN A 318 20.50 34.80 34.03
C ASN A 318 21.64 35.11 35.02
N LYS A 319 22.24 36.30 34.88
CA LYS A 319 23.38 36.74 35.70
C LYS A 319 23.11 36.69 37.20
N ASP A 320 21.90 37.05 37.65
CA ASP A 320 21.56 37.10 39.07
C ASP A 320 21.48 35.69 39.68
N ASN A 321 20.80 34.77 39.01
CA ASN A 321 20.68 33.37 39.44
C ASN A 321 22.04 32.66 39.42
N MET A 322 22.84 32.89 38.38
CA MET A 322 24.17 32.30 38.25
C MET A 322 25.14 32.80 39.32
N ARG A 323 25.02 34.07 39.72
CA ARG A 323 25.81 34.63 40.83
C ARG A 323 25.45 33.99 42.17
N VAL A 324 24.16 33.70 42.42
CA VAL A 324 23.74 32.97 43.63
C VAL A 324 24.30 31.56 43.65
N MET A 325 24.29 30.88 42.51
CA MET A 325 24.86 29.54 42.36
C MET A 325 26.38 29.55 42.55
N GLU A 326 27.10 30.48 41.93
CA GLU A 326 28.57 30.65 42.07
C GLU A 326 28.97 30.94 43.51
N ASN A 327 28.24 31.82 44.22
CA ASN A 327 28.55 32.18 45.61
C ASN A 327 28.38 31.04 46.62
N ASN A 328 27.50 30.08 46.35
CA ASN A 328 27.22 28.95 47.25
C ASN A 328 27.74 27.61 46.69
N TRP A 329 28.61 27.67 45.68
CA TRP A 329 29.02 26.50 44.91
C TRP A 329 29.68 25.42 45.78
N GLU A 330 30.53 25.80 46.72
CA GLU A 330 31.19 24.84 47.64
C GLU A 330 30.19 24.05 48.49
N GLN A 331 29.18 24.72 49.05
CA GLN A 331 28.12 24.04 49.82
C GLN A 331 27.24 23.16 48.93
N ILE A 332 27.01 23.57 47.68
CA ILE A 332 26.29 22.77 46.68
C ILE A 332 27.10 21.49 46.37
N LYS A 333 28.41 21.60 46.12
CA LYS A 333 29.32 20.46 45.92
C LYS A 333 29.24 19.48 47.09
N LEU A 334 29.38 19.97 48.32
CA LEU A 334 29.31 19.15 49.53
C LEU A 334 27.96 18.42 49.69
N ALA A 335 26.84 19.12 49.49
CA ALA A 335 25.51 18.50 49.59
C ALA A 335 25.32 17.37 48.57
N PHE A 336 25.86 17.54 47.36
CA PHE A 336 25.83 16.53 46.31
C PHE A 336 26.67 15.31 46.66
N ILE A 337 27.91 15.53 47.07
CA ILE A 337 28.83 14.45 47.44
C ILE A 337 28.23 13.64 48.59
N SER A 338 27.79 14.30 49.67
CA SER A 338 27.17 13.60 50.82
C SER A 338 25.87 12.87 50.46
N SER A 339 25.04 13.43 49.58
CA SER A 339 23.83 12.73 49.11
C SER A 339 24.17 11.51 48.24
N SER A 340 25.25 11.58 47.48
CA SER A 340 25.75 10.48 46.65
C SER A 340 26.37 9.37 47.51
N GLU A 341 27.06 9.73 48.59
CA GLU A 341 27.55 8.80 49.61
C GLU A 341 26.40 8.10 50.34
N LEU A 342 25.31 8.81 50.65
CA LEU A 342 24.11 8.20 51.22
C LEU A 342 23.50 7.14 50.30
N LEU A 343 23.53 7.31 48.98
CA LEU A 343 23.06 6.28 48.06
C LEU A 343 23.86 4.98 48.19
N LYS A 344 25.18 5.07 48.39
CA LYS A 344 26.02 3.91 48.71
C LYS A 344 25.62 3.28 50.05
N GLU A 345 25.40 4.09 51.09
CA GLU A 345 24.94 3.60 52.40
C GLU A 345 23.57 2.92 52.32
N PHE A 346 22.68 3.41 51.45
CA PHE A 346 21.38 2.79 51.19
C PHE A 346 21.50 1.44 50.46
N GLY A 347 22.67 1.16 49.86
CA GLY A 347 22.98 -0.05 49.10
C GLY A 347 22.82 0.09 47.58
N PHE A 348 22.58 1.30 47.06
CA PHE A 348 22.46 1.54 45.61
C PHE A 348 23.83 1.52 44.93
N ASP A 349 23.82 1.16 43.64
CA ASP A 349 24.93 1.37 42.70
C ASP A 349 24.40 2.19 41.50
N HIS A 350 25.28 2.58 40.57
CA HIS A 350 24.89 3.36 39.39
C HIS A 350 23.81 2.68 38.52
N LYS A 351 23.67 1.34 38.60
CA LYS A 351 22.66 0.60 37.82
C LYS A 351 21.28 0.63 38.46
N ALA A 352 21.23 0.76 39.80
CA ALA A 352 19.99 0.75 40.56
C ALA A 352 19.25 2.10 40.55
N LEU A 353 19.96 3.20 40.32
CA LEU A 353 19.36 4.54 40.23
C LEU A 353 18.98 4.85 38.77
N ILE A 354 17.81 4.37 38.35
CA ILE A 354 17.29 4.50 36.97
C ILE A 354 17.12 5.95 36.55
N HIS A 355 16.68 6.78 37.50
CA HIS A 355 16.44 8.20 37.31
C HIS A 355 17.28 8.98 38.30
N ASP A 356 18.40 9.53 37.83
CA ASP A 356 19.33 10.33 38.61
C ASP A 356 18.64 11.53 39.30
N VAL A 357 17.63 12.12 38.66
CA VAL A 357 16.78 13.21 39.19
C VAL A 357 16.11 12.88 40.53
N ALA A 358 15.90 11.61 40.86
CA ALA A 358 15.30 11.19 42.12
C ALA A 358 16.15 11.55 43.36
N ILE A 359 17.45 11.82 43.17
CA ILE A 359 18.34 12.27 44.26
C ILE A 359 18.07 13.73 44.68
N LEU A 360 17.48 14.56 43.81
CA LEU A 360 17.41 16.01 44.04
C LEU A 360 16.65 16.42 45.32
N PRO A 361 15.52 15.79 45.69
CA PRO A 361 14.87 16.07 46.97
C PRO A 361 15.76 15.76 48.18
N ILE A 362 16.59 14.72 48.10
CA ILE A 362 17.57 14.37 49.13
C ILE A 362 18.66 15.43 49.19
N VAL A 363 19.24 15.81 48.04
CA VAL A 363 20.25 16.86 47.93
C VAL A 363 19.73 18.18 48.52
N TYR A 364 18.49 18.57 48.18
CA TYR A 364 17.88 19.78 48.69
C TYR A 364 17.70 19.77 50.21
N PHE A 365 17.22 18.65 50.78
CA PHE A 365 17.10 18.50 52.23
C PHE A 365 18.47 18.53 52.92
N VAL A 366 19.46 17.80 52.37
CA VAL A 366 20.82 17.74 52.91
C VAL A 366 21.49 19.12 52.89
N TYR A 367 21.34 19.85 51.79
CA TYR A 367 21.87 21.21 51.64
C TYR A 367 21.35 22.13 52.75
N HIS A 368 20.03 22.24 52.88
CA HIS A 368 19.42 23.18 53.82
C HIS A 368 19.64 22.82 55.29
N LYS A 369 19.57 21.53 55.64
CA LYS A 369 19.71 21.09 57.03
C LYS A 369 21.18 21.01 57.48
N TYR A 370 22.08 20.54 56.62
CA TYR A 370 23.44 20.18 57.03
C TYR A 370 24.55 21.02 56.40
N CYS A 371 24.32 21.72 55.28
CA CYS A 371 25.40 22.40 54.53
C CYS A 371 25.36 23.94 54.64
N VAL A 372 24.19 24.56 54.64
CA VAL A 372 24.05 26.04 54.60
C VAL A 372 24.75 26.76 55.77
N ASN A 373 24.78 26.17 56.96
CA ASN A 373 25.41 26.75 58.15
C ASN A 373 26.71 26.04 58.56
N LEU A 374 27.31 25.27 57.65
CA LEU A 374 28.50 24.47 57.94
C LEU A 374 29.77 25.34 57.93
N ASP A 375 30.60 25.20 58.97
CA ASP A 375 31.95 25.75 59.00
C ASP A 375 32.87 24.87 58.13
N LEU A 376 33.24 25.40 56.95
CA LEU A 376 34.00 24.66 55.92
C LEU A 376 35.37 24.18 56.43
N ASP A 377 35.95 24.85 57.43
CA ASP A 377 37.27 24.55 57.97
C ASP A 377 37.30 23.32 58.90
N LYS A 378 36.16 22.68 59.20
CA LYS A 378 36.06 21.56 60.18
C LYS A 378 35.28 20.31 59.75
N ALA A 379 34.83 20.19 58.50
CA ALA A 379 33.69 19.34 58.18
C ALA A 379 33.98 17.84 57.89
N LYS A 380 33.33 16.95 58.67
CA LYS A 380 32.66 15.75 58.14
C LYS A 380 31.17 15.90 58.40
N ILE A 381 30.34 15.85 57.35
CA ILE A 381 28.88 15.90 57.50
C ILE A 381 28.42 14.58 58.13
N LYS A 382 27.67 14.66 59.25
CA LYS A 382 27.05 13.50 59.90
C LYS A 382 25.53 13.64 59.86
N ILE A 383 24.88 12.77 59.09
CA ILE A 383 23.44 12.79 58.87
C ILE A 383 22.75 11.91 59.93
N ASP A 384 21.60 12.37 60.42
CA ASP A 384 20.82 11.66 61.44
C ASP A 384 20.24 10.33 60.91
N SER A 385 20.29 9.28 61.72
CA SER A 385 19.82 7.93 61.36
C SER A 385 18.32 7.86 61.03
N ASN A 386 17.48 8.69 61.65
CA ASN A 386 16.06 8.75 61.33
C ASN A 386 15.82 9.35 59.93
N ASP A 387 16.56 10.41 59.57
CA ASP A 387 16.48 10.97 58.22
C ASP A 387 16.96 9.97 57.17
N ILE A 388 18.05 9.24 57.45
CA ILE A 388 18.58 8.19 56.57
C ILE A 388 17.48 7.16 56.27
N GLN A 389 16.74 6.69 57.29
CA GLN A 389 15.65 5.72 57.11
C GLN A 389 14.49 6.28 56.28
N LEU A 390 14.05 7.51 56.56
CA LEU A 390 12.94 8.15 55.85
C LEU A 390 13.29 8.45 54.39
N MET A 391 14.50 8.96 54.13
CA MET A 391 15.01 9.21 52.77
C MET A 391 15.16 7.90 51.99
N LYS A 392 15.74 6.86 52.61
CA LYS A 392 15.89 5.53 52.00
C LYS A 392 14.54 4.94 51.61
N ARG A 393 13.56 4.95 52.54
CA ARG A 393 12.21 4.43 52.29
C ARG A 393 11.53 5.19 51.16
N TRP A 394 11.52 6.51 51.22
CA TRP A 394 10.92 7.35 50.19
C TRP A 394 11.54 7.12 48.81
N LEU A 395 12.87 7.08 48.74
CA LEU A 395 13.58 6.87 47.47
C LEU A 395 13.20 5.52 46.85
N ILE A 396 13.25 4.44 47.64
CA ILE A 396 12.89 3.09 47.19
C ILE A 396 11.43 3.04 46.72
N GLU A 397 10.47 3.54 47.50
CA GLU A 397 9.06 3.58 47.08
C GLU A 397 8.88 4.38 45.77
N SER A 398 9.58 5.51 45.62
CA SER A 398 9.50 6.35 44.42
C SER A 398 10.10 5.71 43.17
N LEU A 399 11.12 4.87 43.32
CA LEU A 399 11.77 4.16 42.21
C LEU A 399 10.99 2.91 41.80
N LEU A 400 10.30 2.26 42.74
CA LEU A 400 9.48 1.08 42.45
C LEU A 400 8.16 1.43 41.77
N LYS A 401 7.60 2.61 42.03
CA LYS A 401 6.37 3.07 41.39
C LYS A 401 6.67 3.57 39.97
N LYS A 402 6.13 2.89 38.96
CA LYS A 402 6.33 3.26 37.56
C LYS A 402 5.79 4.66 37.27
N GLY A 403 6.54 5.41 36.47
CA GLY A 403 6.10 6.69 35.92
C GLY A 403 6.24 7.91 36.84
N ILE A 404 6.81 7.77 38.05
CA ILE A 404 7.06 8.91 38.94
C ILE A 404 8.03 9.90 38.33
N TRP A 405 9.17 9.41 37.82
CA TRP A 405 10.29 10.23 37.36
C TRP A 405 10.38 10.37 35.82
N SER A 406 9.30 10.06 35.09
CA SER A 406 9.32 10.06 33.61
C SER A 406 8.76 11.33 32.94
N SER A 407 7.83 12.05 33.58
CA SER A 407 7.14 13.21 32.97
C SER A 407 6.80 14.29 34.00
N ASN A 408 6.73 15.55 33.55
CA ASN A 408 6.43 16.74 34.39
C ASN A 408 7.35 16.95 35.60
N LEU A 409 8.62 16.54 35.46
CA LEU A 409 9.64 16.57 36.52
C LEU A 409 9.80 17.95 37.16
N GLU A 410 9.78 19.03 36.38
CA GLU A 410 10.01 20.39 36.88
C GLU A 410 8.94 20.84 37.87
N SER A 411 7.66 20.65 37.52
CA SER A 411 6.55 20.98 38.40
C SER A 411 6.54 20.07 39.63
N LEU A 412 6.87 18.79 39.47
CA LEU A 412 6.95 17.84 40.58
C LEU A 412 8.05 18.25 41.58
N LEU A 413 9.27 18.50 41.10
CA LEU A 413 10.40 18.92 41.92
C LEU A 413 10.11 20.23 42.67
N LEU A 414 9.46 21.20 42.04
CA LEU A 414 9.06 22.44 42.71
C LEU A 414 8.05 22.21 43.84
N HIS A 415 7.12 21.26 43.70
CA HIS A 415 6.15 20.93 44.75
C HIS A 415 6.81 20.15 45.88
N ILE A 416 7.67 19.19 45.55
CA ILE A 416 8.49 18.48 46.54
C ILE A 416 9.41 19.46 47.29
N ARG A 417 10.05 20.41 46.60
CA ARG A 417 10.87 21.46 47.22
C ARG A 417 10.08 22.26 48.26
N LYS A 418 8.86 22.67 47.91
CA LYS A 418 7.95 23.40 48.81
C LYS A 418 7.55 22.56 50.02
N ALA A 419 7.28 21.27 49.81
CA ALA A 419 6.91 20.34 50.87
C ALA A 419 8.05 20.05 51.84
N ILE A 420 9.30 19.99 51.33
CA ILE A 420 10.49 19.90 52.18
C ILE A 420 10.69 21.20 52.95
N GLY A 421 10.71 22.34 52.24
CA GLY A 421 10.92 23.65 52.86
C GLY A 421 12.35 23.84 53.40
N LYS A 422 12.75 25.10 53.63
CA LYS A 422 14.11 25.44 54.08
C LYS A 422 14.38 25.13 55.55
N THR A 423 13.33 25.00 56.35
CA THR A 423 13.40 24.88 57.82
C THR A 423 13.02 23.49 58.32
N ALA A 424 12.98 22.48 57.45
CA ALA A 424 12.67 21.12 57.86
C ALA A 424 13.73 20.60 58.84
N THR A 425 13.28 20.20 60.02
CA THR A 425 14.12 19.60 61.05
C THR A 425 14.29 18.09 60.88
N VAL A 426 13.37 17.43 60.18
CA VAL A 426 13.37 16.00 59.83
C VAL A 426 12.89 15.86 58.38
N PHE A 427 13.35 14.84 57.65
CA PHE A 427 12.88 14.59 56.29
C PHE A 427 11.35 14.39 56.26
N PRO A 428 10.57 15.26 55.58
CA PRO A 428 9.12 15.29 55.75
C PRO A 428 8.42 14.30 54.80
N TYR A 429 8.58 13.02 55.11
CA TYR A 429 8.11 11.89 54.32
C TYR A 429 6.64 12.00 53.86
N GLU A 430 5.70 12.21 54.79
CA GLU A 430 4.27 12.29 54.47
C GLU A 430 3.92 13.55 53.67
N ALA A 431 4.52 14.69 54.00
CA ALA A 431 4.29 15.93 53.25
C ALA A 431 4.79 15.82 51.80
N VAL A 432 5.93 15.15 51.59
CA VAL A 432 6.44 14.86 50.25
C VAL A 432 5.50 13.91 49.51
N LYS A 433 4.99 12.83 50.14
CA LYS A 433 4.00 11.94 49.51
C LYS A 433 2.74 12.69 49.08
N GLN A 434 2.23 13.58 49.93
CA GLN A 434 1.07 14.43 49.61
C GLN A 434 1.37 15.39 48.45
N ALA A 435 2.52 16.06 48.46
CA ALA A 435 2.92 16.97 47.37
C ALA A 435 3.11 16.24 46.03
N MET A 436 3.54 14.98 46.05
CA MET A 436 3.59 14.13 44.85
C MET A 436 2.18 13.75 44.37
N LEU A 437 1.26 13.43 45.28
CA LEU A 437 -0.15 13.14 44.98
C LEU A 437 -0.85 14.34 44.31
N GLU A 438 -0.62 15.56 44.80
CA GLU A 438 -1.14 16.81 44.19
C GLU A 438 -0.69 17.03 42.74
N LYS A 439 0.36 16.31 42.30
CA LYS A 439 0.87 16.29 40.92
C LYS A 439 0.56 15.02 40.16
N ASP A 440 -0.47 14.30 40.58
CA ASP A 440 -0.92 13.04 39.98
C ASP A 440 0.23 11.98 39.96
N LYS A 441 1.16 12.06 40.92
CA LYS A 441 2.29 11.12 41.13
C LYS A 441 2.13 10.41 42.47
N ALA A 442 1.00 9.70 42.64
CA ALA A 442 0.69 9.01 43.89
C ALA A 442 1.72 7.89 44.20
N LEU A 443 2.31 7.94 45.39
CA LEU A 443 3.09 6.84 45.97
C LEU A 443 2.19 5.86 46.73
N SER A 444 1.14 5.39 46.04
CA SER A 444 0.23 4.34 46.49
C SER A 444 0.38 3.12 45.58
N PHE A 445 0.32 1.93 46.18
CA PHE A 445 0.47 0.66 45.48
C PHE A 445 -0.86 -0.10 45.50
N ASN A 446 -1.14 -0.85 44.44
CA ASN A 446 -2.28 -1.75 44.33
C ASN A 446 -1.83 -3.20 44.15
N GLU A 447 -2.77 -4.14 44.01
CA GLU A 447 -2.44 -5.57 43.87
C GLU A 447 -1.68 -5.86 42.56
N GLU A 448 -1.96 -5.17 41.46
CA GLU A 448 -1.21 -5.32 40.21
C GLU A 448 0.24 -4.85 40.36
N ASP A 449 0.48 -3.75 41.05
CA ASP A 449 1.82 -3.27 41.34
C ASP A 449 2.61 -4.36 42.08
N VAL A 450 2.00 -4.99 43.09
CA VAL A 450 2.64 -6.09 43.84
C VAL A 450 2.95 -7.29 42.94
N GLN A 451 2.00 -7.69 42.08
CA GLN A 451 2.23 -8.80 41.14
C GLN A 451 3.32 -8.47 40.12
N ASN A 452 3.33 -7.25 39.60
CA ASN A 452 4.33 -6.76 38.65
C ASN A 452 5.73 -6.70 39.28
N LEU A 453 5.83 -6.22 40.51
CA LEU A 453 7.09 -6.20 41.28
C LEU A 453 7.65 -7.63 41.45
N CYS A 454 6.78 -8.62 41.70
CA CYS A 454 7.19 -10.02 41.80
C CYS A 454 7.63 -10.66 40.47
N GLN A 455 7.40 -10.00 39.35
CA GLN A 455 7.76 -10.47 38.01
C GLN A 455 9.01 -9.81 37.43
N LEU A 456 9.56 -8.79 38.10
CA LEU A 456 10.79 -8.12 37.65
C LEU A 456 11.93 -9.12 37.48
N ARG A 457 12.76 -8.92 36.44
CA ARG A 457 13.81 -9.84 35.96
C ARG A 457 15.20 -9.22 35.95
N TYR A 458 16.15 -9.96 36.50
CA TYR A 458 17.55 -9.55 36.61
C TYR A 458 18.17 -9.39 35.22
N GLY A 459 18.83 -8.26 34.99
CA GLY A 459 19.44 -7.90 33.71
C GLY A 459 18.45 -7.34 32.66
N LYS A 460 17.14 -7.29 32.97
CA LYS A 460 16.12 -6.64 32.14
C LYS A 460 15.49 -5.44 32.83
N ASP A 461 15.08 -5.62 34.09
CA ASP A 461 14.39 -4.61 34.87
C ASP A 461 15.36 -4.02 35.90
N ASN A 462 15.59 -2.70 35.81
CA ASN A 462 16.60 -2.01 36.61
C ASN A 462 16.14 -1.81 38.08
N GLU A 463 14.83 -1.88 38.33
CA GLU A 463 14.17 -1.69 39.63
C GLU A 463 14.45 -2.84 40.61
N ILE A 464 14.99 -3.97 40.12
CA ILE A 464 15.17 -5.18 40.93
C ILE A 464 15.99 -4.94 42.19
N LYS A 465 17.02 -4.10 42.11
CA LYS A 465 17.89 -3.87 43.26
C LYS A 465 17.15 -3.07 44.32
N ALA A 466 16.37 -2.05 43.93
CA ALA A 466 15.49 -1.32 44.83
C ALA A 466 14.43 -2.24 45.46
N LEU A 467 13.86 -3.17 44.70
CA LEU A 467 12.89 -4.14 45.22
C LEU A 467 13.51 -5.05 46.27
N LEU A 468 14.70 -5.58 46.00
CA LEU A 468 15.40 -6.42 46.95
C LEU A 468 15.80 -5.65 48.21
N LEU A 469 16.19 -4.37 48.11
CA LEU A 469 16.47 -3.51 49.26
C LEU A 469 15.20 -3.24 50.10
N LEU A 470 14.02 -3.17 49.47
CA LEU A 470 12.74 -3.05 50.18
C LEU A 470 12.38 -4.35 50.91
N VAL A 471 12.46 -5.48 50.20
CA VAL A 471 12.04 -6.79 50.72
C VAL A 471 13.02 -7.31 51.77
N PHE A 472 14.31 -6.97 51.67
CA PHE A 472 15.39 -7.46 52.55
C PHE A 472 16.21 -6.30 53.16
N PRO A 473 15.61 -5.53 54.09
CA PRO A 473 16.19 -4.28 54.62
C PRO A 473 17.40 -4.48 55.54
N ASP A 474 17.57 -5.66 56.16
CA ASP A 474 18.62 -5.97 57.16
C ASP A 474 20.02 -6.18 56.57
N SER A 475 20.20 -5.93 55.28
CA SER A 475 21.53 -5.93 54.66
C SER A 475 22.28 -4.64 55.05
N GLN A 476 22.90 -4.61 56.24
CA GLN A 476 23.92 -3.62 56.64
C GLN A 476 25.21 -3.69 55.78
N LEU A 477 25.08 -4.18 54.55
CA LEU A 477 26.17 -4.56 53.68
C LEU A 477 26.41 -3.42 52.70
N VAL A 478 27.44 -2.62 52.97
CA VAL A 478 27.89 -1.48 52.16
C VAL A 478 28.17 -1.88 50.69
N ARG A 479 28.46 -3.16 50.42
CA ARG A 479 28.63 -3.72 49.07
C ARG A 479 27.93 -5.08 48.92
N THR A 480 26.75 -5.07 48.30
CA THR A 480 25.97 -6.28 47.99
C THR A 480 26.00 -6.62 46.50
N HIS A 481 26.02 -7.92 46.21
CA HIS A 481 25.71 -8.45 44.89
C HIS A 481 24.31 -9.07 44.90
N ILE A 482 23.62 -8.97 43.76
CA ILE A 482 22.45 -9.78 43.48
C ILE A 482 22.94 -11.18 43.10
N ASP A 483 22.56 -12.17 43.89
CA ASP A 483 22.86 -13.58 43.66
C ASP A 483 21.61 -14.35 43.27
N HIS A 484 21.79 -15.31 42.38
CA HIS A 484 20.78 -16.30 42.01
C HIS A 484 20.89 -17.48 42.97
N ILE A 485 19.88 -17.69 43.83
CA ILE A 485 19.85 -18.80 44.81
C ILE A 485 20.17 -20.12 44.10
N TYR A 486 19.38 -20.46 43.09
CA TYR A 486 19.74 -21.46 42.09
C TYR A 486 20.50 -20.78 40.94
N PRO A 487 21.75 -21.18 40.65
CA PRO A 487 22.55 -20.57 39.61
C PRO A 487 21.84 -20.52 38.24
N LYS A 488 21.69 -19.32 37.66
CA LYS A 488 21.04 -19.15 36.35
C LYS A 488 21.66 -20.02 35.23
N SER A 489 22.94 -20.35 35.36
CA SER A 489 23.66 -21.17 34.37
C SER A 489 23.09 -22.57 34.22
N ILE A 490 22.40 -23.11 35.24
CA ILE A 490 21.73 -24.42 35.23
C ILE A 490 20.64 -24.46 34.15
N PHE A 491 19.90 -23.37 33.99
CA PHE A 491 18.71 -23.31 33.14
C PHE A 491 19.02 -23.02 31.67
N THR A 492 20.25 -23.25 31.20
CA THR A 492 20.55 -23.19 29.76
C THR A 492 20.07 -24.47 29.07
N PRO A 493 19.59 -24.42 27.81
CA PRO A 493 19.04 -25.61 27.12
C PRO A 493 19.96 -26.84 27.18
N LYS A 494 21.27 -26.62 26.95
CA LYS A 494 22.30 -27.68 27.02
C LYS A 494 22.44 -28.29 28.42
N LYS A 495 22.44 -27.48 29.48
CA LYS A 495 22.58 -27.97 30.86
C LYS A 495 21.30 -28.61 31.39
N MET A 496 20.12 -28.10 31.01
CA MET A 496 18.84 -28.72 31.37
C MET A 496 18.71 -30.12 30.79
N GLN A 497 19.11 -30.32 29.53
CA GLN A 497 19.15 -31.66 28.91
C GLN A 497 20.13 -32.59 29.64
N LYS A 498 21.33 -32.10 29.96
CA LYS A 498 22.35 -32.89 30.69
C LYS A 498 21.90 -33.27 32.11
N LEU A 499 21.19 -32.38 32.80
CA LEU A 499 20.71 -32.55 34.17
C LEU A 499 19.31 -33.20 34.23
N LYS A 500 18.74 -33.61 33.09
CA LYS A 500 17.41 -34.24 32.99
C LYS A 500 16.30 -33.40 33.63
N ILE A 501 16.37 -32.08 33.46
CA ILE A 501 15.33 -31.15 33.91
C ILE A 501 14.21 -31.16 32.86
N VAL A 502 12.98 -31.42 33.29
CA VAL A 502 11.79 -31.40 32.42
C VAL A 502 11.51 -29.95 32.02
N ASN A 503 11.52 -29.69 30.71
CA ASN A 503 11.15 -28.40 30.13
C ASN A 503 10.22 -28.65 28.95
N ASP A 504 9.23 -27.78 28.75
CA ASP A 504 8.21 -27.84 27.69
C ASP A 504 8.71 -27.28 26.34
N GLY A 505 9.99 -26.92 26.25
CA GLY A 505 10.59 -26.28 25.08
C GLY A 505 10.48 -24.75 25.08
N SER A 506 9.78 -24.16 26.06
CA SER A 506 9.70 -22.72 26.24
C SER A 506 10.90 -22.16 27.03
N ASN A 507 10.96 -20.82 27.12
CA ASN A 507 11.92 -20.09 27.96
C ASN A 507 11.42 -19.87 29.40
N LYS A 508 10.41 -20.61 29.86
CA LYS A 508 9.75 -20.40 31.16
C LYS A 508 10.72 -20.49 32.34
N LEU A 509 11.51 -21.55 32.43
CA LEU A 509 12.46 -21.75 33.53
C LEU A 509 13.60 -20.72 33.50
N GLN A 510 14.05 -20.33 32.30
CA GLN A 510 15.05 -19.28 32.10
C GLN A 510 14.54 -17.92 32.58
N ASN A 511 13.27 -17.61 32.30
CA ASN A 511 12.62 -16.40 32.76
C ASN A 511 12.49 -16.40 34.29
N LEU A 512 11.97 -17.50 34.85
CA LEU A 512 11.76 -17.67 36.29
C LEU A 512 13.08 -17.64 37.08
N ALA A 513 14.16 -18.19 36.51
CA ALA A 513 15.50 -18.13 37.10
C ALA A 513 15.97 -16.70 37.32
N ASN A 514 15.52 -15.74 36.52
CA ASN A 514 15.92 -14.35 36.64
C ASN A 514 14.94 -13.48 37.45
N THR A 515 13.81 -13.99 37.95
CA THR A 515 12.87 -13.16 38.73
C THR A 515 13.24 -13.08 40.21
N VAL A 516 12.72 -12.07 40.92
CA VAL A 516 12.99 -11.82 42.36
C VAL A 516 12.84 -13.07 43.25
N VAL A 517 11.98 -14.01 42.85
CA VAL A 517 11.72 -15.27 43.58
C VAL A 517 12.92 -16.23 43.60
N ASN A 518 13.91 -16.06 42.73
CA ASN A 518 15.18 -16.79 42.76
C ASN A 518 16.38 -15.89 43.11
N LEU A 519 16.13 -14.62 43.46
CA LEU A 519 17.19 -13.65 43.77
C LEU A 519 17.31 -13.39 45.26
N GLN A 520 18.51 -13.04 45.69
CA GLN A 520 18.82 -12.57 47.04
C GLN A 520 19.94 -11.53 47.01
N LEU A 521 20.01 -10.69 48.04
CA LEU A 521 21.15 -9.80 48.27
C LEU A 521 22.11 -10.44 49.26
N ILE A 522 23.36 -10.63 48.85
CA ILE A 522 24.43 -11.16 49.70
C ILE A 522 25.70 -10.30 49.55
N PRO A 523 26.65 -10.35 50.50
CA PRO A 523 27.91 -9.63 50.38
C PRO A 523 28.66 -10.03 49.11
N ALA A 524 29.33 -9.07 48.47
CA ALA A 524 30.10 -9.32 47.25
C ALA A 524 31.14 -10.46 47.41
N SER A 525 31.84 -10.49 48.54
CA SER A 525 32.81 -11.53 48.90
C SER A 525 32.16 -12.92 49.01
N VAL A 526 30.97 -13.00 49.61
CA VAL A 526 30.21 -14.25 49.78
C VAL A 526 29.72 -14.76 48.43
N ASN A 527 29.25 -13.87 47.55
CA ASN A 527 28.83 -14.27 46.20
C ASN A 527 29.99 -14.84 45.38
N ILE A 528 31.16 -14.20 45.46
CA ILE A 528 32.39 -14.68 44.80
C ILE A 528 32.78 -16.06 45.33
N GLN A 529 32.69 -16.29 46.64
CA GLN A 529 32.93 -17.60 47.26
C GLN A 529 31.89 -18.65 46.85
N LYS A 530 30.60 -18.28 46.76
CA LYS A 530 29.52 -19.18 46.35
C LYS A 530 29.76 -19.74 44.94
N ASN A 531 30.30 -18.94 44.02
CA ASN A 531 30.76 -19.35 42.69
C ASN A 531 29.81 -20.31 41.94
N ALA A 532 28.54 -19.96 41.83
CA ALA A 532 27.51 -20.77 41.17
C ALA A 532 27.33 -22.20 41.74
N THR A 533 27.66 -22.40 43.02
CA THR A 533 27.39 -23.65 43.76
C THR A 533 25.88 -23.81 43.99
N GLN A 534 25.40 -25.05 43.98
CA GLN A 534 24.00 -25.38 44.26
C GLN A 534 23.62 -24.94 45.68
N PRO A 535 22.39 -24.45 45.92
CA PRO A 535 22.03 -23.82 47.19
C PRO A 535 22.15 -24.76 48.40
N ALA A 536 21.77 -26.03 48.27
CA ALA A 536 21.89 -27.01 49.35
C ALA A 536 23.36 -27.23 49.77
N GLN A 537 24.25 -27.45 48.81
CA GLN A 537 25.69 -27.64 49.04
C GLN A 537 26.34 -26.37 49.60
N TRP A 538 25.96 -25.20 49.05
CA TRP A 538 26.50 -23.92 49.52
C TRP A 538 26.11 -23.66 50.99
N LEU A 539 24.85 -23.87 51.37
CA LEU A 539 24.38 -23.67 52.74
C LEU A 539 25.11 -24.59 53.73
N GLU A 540 25.30 -25.87 53.39
CA GLU A 540 26.02 -26.83 54.22
C GLU A 540 27.48 -26.40 54.46
N SER A 541 28.17 -26.01 53.38
CA SER A 541 29.57 -25.58 53.43
C SER A 541 29.76 -24.22 54.14
N PHE A 542 28.89 -23.25 53.90
CA PHE A 542 29.02 -21.88 54.41
C PHE A 542 28.71 -21.78 55.90
N PHE A 543 27.69 -22.51 56.37
CA PHE A 543 27.32 -22.54 57.79
C PHE A 543 28.00 -23.67 58.57
N MET A 544 28.93 -24.42 57.95
CA MET A 544 29.65 -25.54 58.56
C MET A 544 28.70 -26.55 59.25
N GLY A 545 27.54 -26.82 58.65
CA GLY A 545 26.52 -27.71 59.21
C GLY A 545 25.71 -27.17 60.41
N ASN A 546 25.84 -25.88 60.75
CA ASN A 546 25.03 -25.26 61.82
C ASN A 546 23.57 -25.05 61.36
N LEU A 547 22.72 -26.04 61.66
CA LEU A 547 21.31 -26.07 61.27
C LEU A 547 20.51 -24.85 61.77
N SER A 548 20.79 -24.35 62.98
CA SER A 548 20.08 -23.20 63.54
C SER A 548 20.40 -21.91 62.77
N SER A 549 21.67 -21.69 62.43
CA SER A 549 22.09 -20.52 61.65
C SER A 549 21.60 -20.58 60.21
N GLN A 550 21.59 -21.78 59.63
CA GLN A 550 21.02 -22.04 58.31
C GLN A 550 19.51 -21.75 58.27
N GLN A 551 18.75 -22.20 59.27
CA GLN A 551 17.30 -21.98 59.33
C GLN A 551 16.97 -20.49 59.53
N LEU A 552 17.74 -19.78 60.35
CA LEU A 552 17.61 -18.33 60.51
C LEU A 552 17.86 -17.60 59.18
N TYR A 553 18.91 -18.00 58.45
CA TYR A 553 19.20 -17.44 57.14
C TYR A 553 18.05 -17.66 56.14
N LEU A 554 17.59 -18.91 55.99
CA LEU A 554 16.48 -19.24 55.10
C LEU A 554 15.20 -18.46 55.43
N THR A 555 14.88 -18.35 56.72
CA THR A 555 13.72 -17.57 57.20
C THR A 555 13.86 -16.09 56.83
N SER A 556 15.05 -15.50 57.00
CA SER A 556 15.33 -14.11 56.58
C SER A 556 15.15 -13.88 55.08
N GLN A 557 15.37 -14.92 54.27
CA GLN A 557 15.25 -14.89 52.80
C GLN A 557 13.87 -15.33 52.29
N LEU A 558 12.90 -15.54 53.20
CA LEU A 558 11.54 -16.02 52.90
C LEU A 558 11.53 -17.41 52.22
N ILE A 559 12.41 -18.31 52.67
CA ILE A 559 12.55 -19.67 52.16
C ILE A 559 12.20 -20.66 53.28
N ASP A 560 11.26 -21.58 53.05
CA ASP A 560 10.98 -22.67 53.99
C ASP A 560 11.95 -23.85 53.81
N GLN A 561 12.12 -24.27 52.57
CA GLN A 561 12.95 -25.42 52.22
C GLN A 561 13.61 -25.21 50.84
N ILE A 562 14.79 -25.80 50.67
CA ILE A 562 15.54 -25.83 49.42
C ILE A 562 15.39 -27.24 48.83
N PRO A 563 14.59 -27.41 47.76
CA PRO A 563 14.51 -28.68 47.05
C PRO A 563 15.87 -29.17 46.54
N GLN A 564 16.15 -30.47 46.68
CA GLN A 564 17.33 -31.09 46.06
C GLN A 564 17.07 -31.45 44.59
N ASP A 565 15.82 -31.78 44.23
CA ASP A 565 15.42 -32.06 42.86
C ASP A 565 15.19 -30.75 42.08
N LEU A 566 15.95 -30.56 41.01
CA LEU A 566 15.86 -29.38 40.16
C LEU A 566 14.52 -29.29 39.40
N ASN A 567 13.77 -30.40 39.25
CA ASN A 567 12.42 -30.37 38.69
C ASN A 567 11.40 -29.70 39.63
N GLN A 568 11.73 -29.54 40.91
CA GLN A 568 10.92 -28.80 41.89
C GLN A 568 11.26 -27.30 41.93
N PHE A 569 12.12 -26.81 41.03
CA PHE A 569 12.49 -25.40 40.97
C PHE A 569 11.29 -24.47 40.74
N GLU A 570 10.35 -24.86 39.87
CA GLU A 570 9.13 -24.08 39.63
C GLU A 570 8.28 -23.97 40.89
N TRP A 571 8.09 -25.08 41.60
CA TRP A 571 7.38 -25.13 42.88
C TRP A 571 8.04 -24.22 43.93
N PHE A 572 9.38 -24.29 44.06
CA PHE A 572 10.14 -23.40 44.96
C PHE A 572 9.88 -21.93 44.65
N CYS A 573 9.90 -21.56 43.36
CA CYS A 573 9.66 -20.20 42.93
C CYS A 573 8.23 -19.74 43.23
N GLN A 574 7.24 -20.62 43.11
CA GLN A 574 5.84 -20.31 43.42
C GLN A 574 5.66 -20.04 44.93
N GLN A 575 6.18 -20.93 45.78
CA GLN A 575 6.08 -20.77 47.24
C GLN A 575 6.77 -19.50 47.73
N ARG A 576 7.98 -19.22 47.22
CA ARG A 576 8.70 -17.99 47.55
C ARG A 576 7.98 -16.75 47.03
N ARG A 577 7.32 -16.81 45.87
CA ARG A 577 6.52 -15.71 45.32
C ARG A 577 5.40 -15.31 46.27
N GLU A 578 4.61 -16.26 46.75
CA GLU A 578 3.47 -15.98 47.64
C GLU A 578 3.90 -15.25 48.92
N LYS A 579 5.04 -15.64 49.48
CA LYS A 579 5.64 -14.97 50.64
C LYS A 579 6.14 -13.57 50.33
N ILE A 580 6.82 -13.39 49.19
CA ILE A 580 7.29 -12.06 48.76
C ILE A 580 6.08 -11.15 48.52
N CYS A 581 5.05 -11.61 47.81
CA CYS A 581 3.80 -10.86 47.61
C CYS A 581 3.18 -10.46 48.96
N THR A 582 3.08 -11.39 49.90
CA THR A 582 2.51 -11.11 51.23
C THR A 582 3.33 -10.06 51.98
N LYS A 583 4.66 -10.14 51.96
CA LYS A 583 5.53 -9.14 52.57
C LYS A 583 5.38 -7.78 51.89
N LEU A 584 5.30 -7.73 50.56
CA LEU A 584 5.11 -6.50 49.80
C LEU A 584 3.76 -5.85 50.09
N ARG A 585 2.66 -6.60 50.15
CA ARG A 585 1.34 -6.07 50.54
C ARG A 585 1.39 -5.37 51.89
N ASN A 586 2.09 -5.94 52.86
CA ASN A 586 2.25 -5.35 54.19
C ASN A 586 3.15 -4.11 54.18
N LEU A 587 4.26 -4.13 53.43
CA LEU A 587 5.20 -3.00 53.35
C LEU A 587 4.62 -1.80 52.59
N LEU A 588 3.76 -2.07 51.61
CA LEU A 588 3.20 -1.08 50.68
C LEU A 588 1.72 -0.76 50.96
N ASP A 589 1.14 -1.31 52.02
CA ASP A 589 -0.24 -1.09 52.49
C ASP A 589 -1.34 -1.42 51.44
N VAL A 590 -1.26 -2.61 50.84
CA VAL A 590 -2.19 -3.09 49.79
C VAL A 590 -3.23 -4.08 50.34
N LYS A 591 -4.52 -3.80 50.13
CA LYS A 591 -5.63 -4.68 50.55
C LYS A 591 -5.84 -5.85 49.56
N PRO A 592 -6.07 -7.10 50.02
CA PRO A 592 -6.29 -8.26 49.15
C PRO A 592 -7.67 -8.23 48.47
N VAL A 593 -7.75 -8.74 47.23
CA VAL A 593 -8.98 -8.85 46.41
C VAL A 593 -9.69 -10.19 46.67
N ASN A 594 -11.03 -10.18 46.75
CA ASN A 594 -11.87 -11.37 46.96
C ASN A 594 -12.29 -11.95 45.59
N ASN A 595 -11.81 -13.14 45.22
CA ASN A 595 -11.86 -13.70 43.86
C ASN A 595 -13.09 -14.61 43.55
N SER A 596 -14.23 -14.47 44.24
CA SER A 596 -15.35 -15.43 44.09
C SER A 596 -16.29 -15.22 42.88
N VAL A 597 -15.96 -14.34 41.93
CA VAL A 597 -16.83 -14.02 40.77
C VAL A 597 -16.37 -14.70 39.46
N PHE A 598 -15.27 -15.45 39.48
CA PHE A 598 -14.58 -15.91 38.27
C PHE A 598 -14.99 -17.28 37.69
N ASP A 599 -16.07 -17.90 38.17
CA ASP A 599 -16.41 -19.30 37.81
C ASP A 599 -17.38 -19.47 36.60
N TYR A 600 -17.67 -18.42 35.83
CA TYR A 600 -18.59 -18.50 34.66
C TYR A 600 -17.89 -18.09 33.35
N PRO A 601 -17.28 -19.05 32.61
CA PRO A 601 -16.57 -18.78 31.35
C PRO A 601 -17.41 -18.09 30.28
N GLU A 602 -18.70 -18.43 30.21
CA GLU A 602 -19.65 -17.95 29.20
C GLU A 602 -19.94 -16.45 29.33
N LEU A 603 -19.99 -15.92 30.56
CA LEU A 603 -20.17 -14.48 30.80
C LEU A 603 -18.87 -13.69 30.63
N GLY A 604 -17.73 -14.34 30.88
CA GLY A 604 -16.43 -13.68 30.84
C GLY A 604 -16.06 -13.15 29.46
N ALA A 605 -16.44 -13.86 28.40
CA ALA A 605 -16.14 -13.50 27.02
C ALA A 605 -17.09 -12.45 26.41
N LEU A 606 -18.17 -12.08 27.11
CA LEU A 606 -19.12 -11.10 26.59
C LEU A 606 -18.52 -9.69 26.61
N LYS A 607 -18.56 -9.04 25.44
CA LYS A 607 -18.18 -7.63 25.29
C LYS A 607 -19.15 -6.74 26.09
N LEU A 608 -18.65 -5.63 26.61
CA LEU A 608 -19.49 -4.68 27.34
C LEU A 608 -20.26 -3.75 26.42
N SER A 609 -21.57 -3.61 26.68
CA SER A 609 -22.40 -2.58 26.05
C SER A 609 -22.26 -1.27 26.80
N LYS A 610 -22.22 -0.16 26.07
CA LYS A 610 -22.19 1.17 26.68
C LYS A 610 -23.57 1.77 26.90
N ALA A 611 -24.65 1.03 26.62
CA ALA A 611 -26.03 1.46 26.75
C ALA A 611 -26.37 2.02 28.14
N ARG A 612 -25.84 1.38 29.19
CA ARG A 612 -26.13 1.68 30.60
C ARG A 612 -25.06 2.51 31.30
N PHE A 613 -23.95 2.81 30.63
CA PHE A 613 -22.86 3.58 31.22
C PHE A 613 -23.08 5.10 31.06
N SER A 614 -22.68 5.85 32.07
CA SER A 614 -22.65 7.32 32.03
C SER A 614 -21.58 7.84 31.05
N SER A 615 -21.70 9.08 30.59
CA SER A 615 -20.75 9.67 29.61
C SER A 615 -19.29 9.63 30.05
N ASP A 616 -19.02 9.69 31.36
CA ASP A 616 -17.66 9.60 31.93
C ASP A 616 -17.15 8.15 31.91
N GLN A 617 -18.03 7.18 32.17
CA GLN A 617 -17.71 5.75 32.08
C GLN A 617 -17.46 5.32 30.63
N ILE A 618 -18.25 5.81 29.67
CA ILE A 618 -18.04 5.55 28.24
C ILE A 618 -16.67 6.03 27.79
N LYS A 619 -16.33 7.28 28.10
CA LYS A 619 -15.01 7.84 27.76
C LYS A 619 -13.86 7.13 28.46
N PHE A 620 -14.09 6.57 29.65
CA PHE A 620 -13.10 5.72 30.30
C PHE A 620 -12.89 4.42 29.51
N LEU A 621 -13.97 3.72 29.15
CA LEU A 621 -13.92 2.49 28.33
C LEU A 621 -13.26 2.74 26.97
N ASP A 622 -13.53 3.87 26.31
CA ASP A 622 -12.89 4.23 25.03
C ASP A 622 -11.39 4.47 25.13
N LYS A 623 -10.93 4.98 26.27
CA LYS A 623 -9.52 5.24 26.51
C LYS A 623 -8.76 4.02 26.99
N LEU A 624 -9.45 3.00 27.50
CA LEU A 624 -8.83 1.77 28.00
C LEU A 624 -8.00 1.05 26.95
N GLY A 625 -8.51 0.90 25.72
CA GLY A 625 -7.76 0.26 24.64
C GLY A 625 -6.45 0.97 24.32
N VAL A 626 -6.48 2.31 24.31
CA VAL A 626 -5.28 3.14 24.10
C VAL A 626 -4.33 3.05 25.29
N TRP A 627 -4.84 3.08 26.52
CA TRP A 627 -4.01 3.03 27.73
C TRP A 627 -3.33 1.69 27.95
N LEU A 628 -4.02 0.60 27.61
CA LEU A 628 -3.54 -0.76 27.82
C LEU A 628 -2.95 -1.40 26.55
N ASN A 629 -2.94 -0.66 25.44
CA ASN A 629 -2.53 -1.14 24.13
C ASN A 629 -3.22 -2.46 23.75
N VAL A 630 -4.54 -2.49 23.95
CA VAL A 630 -5.42 -3.60 23.57
C VAL A 630 -6.47 -3.07 22.59
N GLU A 631 -6.91 -3.93 21.69
CA GLU A 631 -8.02 -3.60 20.81
C GLU A 631 -9.29 -3.45 21.65
N ASN A 632 -10.11 -2.43 21.36
CA ASN A 632 -11.34 -2.16 22.12
C ASN A 632 -12.29 -3.37 22.16
N GLU A 633 -12.23 -4.22 21.14
CA GLU A 633 -13.02 -5.46 21.05
C GLU A 633 -12.62 -6.53 22.06
N SER A 634 -11.42 -6.44 22.64
CA SER A 634 -10.92 -7.34 23.69
C SER A 634 -11.33 -6.91 25.10
N ILE A 635 -12.09 -5.81 25.24
CA ILE A 635 -12.59 -5.30 26.53
C ILE A 635 -13.90 -6.00 26.87
N ASP A 636 -13.79 -7.25 27.33
CA ASP A 636 -14.89 -8.07 27.83
C ASP A 636 -15.02 -8.02 29.36
N LEU A 637 -16.03 -8.70 29.92
CA LEU A 637 -16.21 -8.79 31.38
C LEU A 637 -14.97 -9.36 32.07
N LYS A 638 -14.35 -10.38 31.47
CA LYS A 638 -13.15 -11.02 32.02
C LYS A 638 -11.98 -10.06 32.05
N PHE A 639 -11.78 -9.26 31.01
CA PHE A 639 -10.77 -8.23 30.91
C PHE A 639 -11.03 -7.12 31.93
N MET A 640 -12.29 -6.70 32.08
CA MET A 640 -12.66 -5.70 33.07
C MET A 640 -12.43 -6.17 34.51
N MET A 641 -12.74 -7.43 34.80
CA MET A 641 -12.61 -8.00 36.15
C MET A 641 -11.20 -8.51 36.46
N ASN A 642 -10.41 -8.93 35.48
CA ASN A 642 -9.06 -9.48 35.70
C ASN A 642 -7.93 -8.50 35.36
N VAL A 643 -8.06 -7.74 34.28
CA VAL A 643 -7.02 -6.83 33.82
C VAL A 643 -7.28 -5.43 34.36
N VAL A 644 -8.45 -4.86 34.06
CA VAL A 644 -8.77 -3.47 34.42
C VAL A 644 -8.94 -3.31 35.93
N MET A 645 -9.59 -4.25 36.63
CA MET A 645 -9.75 -4.20 38.09
C MET A 645 -8.42 -3.97 38.82
N HIS A 646 -7.38 -4.63 38.34
CA HIS A 646 -6.06 -4.58 38.94
C HIS A 646 -5.25 -3.38 38.39
N HIS A 647 -5.58 -2.87 37.20
CA HIS A 647 -4.88 -1.74 36.60
C HIS A 647 -5.17 -0.38 37.24
N ALA A 648 -4.12 0.37 37.62
CA ALA A 648 -4.25 1.75 38.12
C ALA A 648 -4.15 2.78 36.99
N PHE A 649 -5.12 3.68 36.92
CA PHE A 649 -5.12 4.78 35.96
C PHE A 649 -4.78 6.11 36.63
N ASN A 650 -3.58 6.61 36.38
CA ASN A 650 -3.09 7.92 36.88
C ASN A 650 -3.64 9.13 36.08
N THR A 651 -4.62 8.92 35.22
CA THR A 651 -5.19 9.94 34.33
C THR A 651 -6.60 10.34 34.76
N LYS A 652 -7.08 11.47 34.27
CA LYS A 652 -8.48 11.91 34.47
C LYS A 652 -9.30 11.74 33.20
N VAL A 653 -10.59 11.45 33.38
CA VAL A 653 -11.60 11.48 32.33
C VAL A 653 -12.61 12.56 32.72
N ASN A 654 -12.80 13.58 31.87
CA ASN A 654 -13.70 14.71 32.14
C ASN A 654 -13.56 15.32 33.55
N SER A 655 -12.34 15.48 34.03
CA SER A 655 -12.01 16.04 35.36
C SER A 655 -12.23 15.12 36.56
N GLN A 656 -12.75 13.90 36.36
CA GLN A 656 -12.79 12.87 37.41
C GLN A 656 -11.60 11.89 37.29
N PRO A 657 -11.05 11.37 38.39
CA PRO A 657 -10.01 10.34 38.35
C PRO A 657 -10.52 9.08 37.63
N ALA A 658 -9.73 8.57 36.68
CA ALA A 658 -10.08 7.38 35.91
C ALA A 658 -10.30 6.17 36.83
N ASP A 659 -9.52 6.03 37.90
CA ASP A 659 -9.72 4.97 38.91
C ASP A 659 -11.04 5.07 39.68
N SER A 660 -11.59 6.26 39.87
CA SER A 660 -12.92 6.43 40.50
C SER A 660 -14.03 5.95 39.57
N ILE A 661 -13.93 6.29 38.28
CA ILE A 661 -14.85 5.85 37.24
C ILE A 661 -14.76 4.32 37.07
N LYS A 662 -13.53 3.78 37.02
CA LYS A 662 -13.24 2.34 37.00
C LYS A 662 -13.96 1.61 38.13
N ALA A 663 -13.77 2.07 39.37
CA ALA A 663 -14.40 1.44 40.54
C ALA A 663 -15.93 1.44 40.43
N SER A 664 -16.52 2.52 39.93
CA SER A 664 -17.96 2.60 39.67
C SER A 664 -18.43 1.60 38.62
N ILE A 665 -17.72 1.44 37.51
CA ILE A 665 -18.05 0.45 36.47
C ILE A 665 -17.97 -0.97 37.05
N ILE A 666 -16.90 -1.27 37.78
CA ILE A 666 -16.69 -2.60 38.34
C ILE A 666 -17.81 -2.96 39.33
N MET A 667 -18.18 -2.04 40.22
CA MET A 667 -19.28 -2.27 41.15
C MET A 667 -20.62 -2.53 40.44
N GLN A 668 -20.95 -1.74 39.41
CA GLN A 668 -22.17 -1.95 38.62
C GLN A 668 -22.21 -3.32 37.96
N LEU A 669 -21.10 -3.76 37.36
CA LEU A 669 -21.01 -5.08 36.72
C LEU A 669 -21.09 -6.23 37.74
N LEU A 670 -20.48 -6.05 38.91
CA LEU A 670 -20.57 -7.02 40.02
C LEU A 670 -22.00 -7.13 40.55
N ASP A 671 -22.69 -6.00 40.78
CA ASP A 671 -24.07 -5.98 41.27
C ASP A 671 -25.02 -6.68 40.29
N VAL A 672 -24.87 -6.40 38.99
CA VAL A 672 -25.67 -7.01 37.92
C VAL A 672 -25.43 -8.52 37.86
N THR A 673 -24.17 -8.95 37.85
CA THR A 673 -23.83 -10.38 37.73
C THR A 673 -24.18 -11.19 38.98
N ASN A 674 -24.17 -10.57 40.15
CA ASN A 674 -24.63 -11.19 41.40
C ASN A 674 -26.15 -11.35 41.48
N ALA A 675 -26.91 -10.50 40.78
CA ALA A 675 -28.36 -10.56 40.74
C ALA A 675 -28.92 -11.66 39.80
N PHE A 676 -28.08 -12.28 38.97
CA PHE A 676 -28.51 -13.34 38.04
C PHE A 676 -28.90 -14.63 38.76
N ASP A 677 -29.98 -15.25 38.29
CA ASP A 677 -30.40 -16.57 38.71
C ASP A 677 -29.46 -17.61 38.09
N LYS A 678 -28.53 -18.14 38.92
CA LYS A 678 -27.50 -19.09 38.51
C LYS A 678 -28.05 -20.48 38.15
N THR A 679 -29.35 -20.72 38.33
CA THR A 679 -30.02 -21.98 37.97
C THR A 679 -30.58 -21.97 36.54
N LYS A 680 -30.55 -20.82 35.87
CA LYS A 680 -31.03 -20.62 34.49
C LYS A 680 -29.88 -20.22 33.58
N ASP A 681 -30.15 -20.26 32.27
CA ASP A 681 -29.22 -19.73 31.27
C ASP A 681 -28.88 -18.27 31.58
N LEU A 682 -27.58 -17.99 31.64
CA LEU A 682 -27.03 -16.71 32.03
C LEU A 682 -26.97 -15.73 30.87
N LEU A 683 -26.90 -16.21 29.62
CA LEU A 683 -26.77 -15.37 28.42
C LEU A 683 -28.01 -14.48 28.20
N PRO A 684 -29.25 -15.00 28.21
CA PRO A 684 -30.45 -14.15 28.08
C PRO A 684 -30.56 -13.11 29.20
N GLN A 685 -30.16 -13.47 30.43
CA GLN A 685 -30.16 -12.56 31.57
C GLN A 685 -29.12 -11.44 31.39
N ALA A 686 -27.93 -11.78 30.88
CA ALA A 686 -26.88 -10.82 30.56
C ALA A 686 -27.35 -9.82 29.50
N TYR A 687 -27.94 -10.28 28.40
CA TYR A 687 -28.46 -9.41 27.33
C TYR A 687 -29.61 -8.51 27.80
N GLN A 688 -30.49 -9.02 28.67
CA GLN A 688 -31.57 -8.23 29.25
C GLN A 688 -31.08 -7.15 30.23
N SER A 689 -29.93 -7.34 30.88
CA SER A 689 -29.36 -6.36 31.80
C SER A 689 -28.99 -5.03 31.12
N GLY A 690 -28.64 -5.08 29.82
CA GLY A 690 -28.21 -3.92 29.04
C GLY A 690 -26.75 -3.49 29.26
N TYR A 691 -25.94 -4.27 29.99
CA TYR A 691 -24.50 -4.01 30.17
C TYR A 691 -23.59 -4.83 29.24
N PHE A 692 -24.17 -5.76 28.47
CA PHE A 692 -23.42 -6.68 27.60
C PHE A 692 -23.88 -6.53 26.15
N MET A 693 -22.93 -6.60 25.23
CA MET A 693 -23.19 -6.57 23.79
C MET A 693 -23.66 -7.92 23.28
N ILE A 694 -24.36 -7.89 22.15
CA ILE A 694 -24.77 -9.06 21.39
C ILE A 694 -24.08 -8.98 20.04
N ASP A 695 -23.06 -9.83 19.86
CA ASP A 695 -22.17 -9.87 18.69
C ASP A 695 -22.26 -11.17 17.89
N ASP A 696 -23.23 -12.03 18.22
CA ASP A 696 -23.51 -13.27 17.50
C ASP A 696 -24.97 -13.34 17.07
N ALA A 697 -25.18 -13.42 15.75
CA ALA A 697 -26.50 -13.43 15.13
C ALA A 697 -27.30 -14.72 15.41
N SER A 698 -26.65 -15.82 15.78
CA SER A 698 -27.31 -17.10 16.06
C SER A 698 -28.12 -17.10 17.37
N ASN A 699 -27.90 -16.09 18.23
CA ASN A 699 -28.49 -16.01 19.56
C ASN A 699 -29.78 -15.17 19.63
N LEU A 700 -30.25 -14.58 18.52
CA LEU A 700 -31.43 -13.72 18.50
C LEU A 700 -32.34 -13.95 17.32
N THR A 701 -33.64 -13.96 17.58
CA THR A 701 -34.65 -13.80 16.54
C THR A 701 -34.80 -12.32 16.12
N SER A 702 -35.31 -12.06 14.92
CA SER A 702 -35.54 -10.68 14.46
C SER A 702 -36.48 -9.88 15.37
N PHE A 703 -37.46 -10.55 16.01
CA PHE A 703 -38.35 -9.91 16.99
C PHE A 703 -37.65 -9.53 18.30
N GLU A 704 -36.66 -10.30 18.73
CA GLU A 704 -35.83 -9.94 19.89
C GLU A 704 -34.87 -8.80 19.55
N MET A 705 -34.32 -8.80 18.33
CA MET A 705 -33.53 -7.67 17.82
C MET A 705 -34.36 -6.38 17.78
N ASP A 706 -35.58 -6.44 17.23
CA ASP A 706 -36.55 -5.34 17.23
C ASP A 706 -36.78 -4.78 18.63
N ASP A 707 -37.05 -5.65 19.62
CA ASP A 707 -37.28 -5.23 21.00
C ASP A 707 -36.05 -4.56 21.64
N PHE A 708 -34.85 -5.08 21.39
CA PHE A 708 -33.62 -4.49 21.92
C PHE A 708 -33.29 -3.14 21.27
N ILE A 709 -33.33 -3.04 19.94
CA ILE A 709 -33.07 -1.78 19.22
C ILE A 709 -34.10 -0.72 19.63
N ASN A 710 -35.38 -1.11 19.73
CA ASN A 710 -36.45 -0.20 20.14
C ASN A 710 -36.21 0.37 21.54
N ARG A 711 -35.89 -0.48 22.53
CA ARG A 711 -35.61 -0.03 23.90
C ARG A 711 -34.38 0.86 23.99
N ASP A 712 -33.34 0.56 23.21
CA ASP A 712 -32.11 1.37 23.19
C ASP A 712 -32.35 2.74 22.53
N LEU A 713 -33.17 2.78 21.47
CA LEU A 713 -33.63 4.02 20.85
C LEU A 713 -34.46 4.86 21.82
N GLU A 714 -35.47 4.27 22.49
CA GLU A 714 -36.27 4.97 23.50
C GLU A 714 -35.41 5.53 24.64
N ALA A 715 -34.44 4.74 25.13
CA ALA A 715 -33.52 5.19 26.16
C ALA A 715 -32.67 6.37 25.69
N PHE A 716 -32.18 6.34 24.45
CA PHE A 716 -31.44 7.45 23.85
C PHE A 716 -32.31 8.71 23.70
N LEU A 717 -33.52 8.58 23.15
CA LEU A 717 -34.43 9.72 22.94
C LEU A 717 -34.81 10.42 24.26
N ASN A 718 -34.86 9.67 25.38
CA ASN A 718 -35.20 10.21 26.69
C ASN A 718 -34.03 10.86 27.45
N HIS A 719 -32.77 10.47 27.16
CA HIS A 719 -31.62 10.86 27.98
C HIS A 719 -30.48 11.56 27.22
N ALA A 720 -30.53 11.61 25.88
CA ALA A 720 -29.54 12.33 25.08
C ALA A 720 -29.76 13.85 25.11
N GLU A 721 -28.76 14.60 24.63
CA GLU A 721 -28.86 16.06 24.52
C GLU A 721 -30.04 16.46 23.62
N GLU A 722 -30.87 17.39 24.10
CA GLU A 722 -32.12 17.84 23.46
C GLU A 722 -31.93 18.20 21.97
N ARG A 723 -30.82 18.86 21.64
CA ARG A 723 -30.48 19.25 20.27
C ARG A 723 -30.21 18.05 19.36
N SER A 724 -29.53 17.02 19.88
CA SER A 724 -29.23 15.78 19.15
C SER A 724 -30.51 14.99 18.90
N VAL A 725 -31.39 14.91 19.91
CA VAL A 725 -32.71 14.27 19.79
C VAL A 725 -33.57 14.98 18.73
N THR A 726 -33.62 16.31 18.77
CA THR A 726 -34.40 17.12 17.81
C THR A 726 -33.94 16.87 16.36
N ILE A 727 -32.63 16.84 16.11
CA ILE A 727 -32.08 16.61 14.78
C ILE A 727 -32.35 15.19 14.29
N ILE A 728 -32.16 14.16 15.14
CA ILE A 728 -32.45 12.77 14.76
C ILE A 728 -33.93 12.59 14.45
N LYS A 729 -34.84 13.14 15.27
CA LYS A 729 -36.28 13.08 15.01
C LYS A 729 -36.65 13.71 13.66
N ALA A 730 -36.11 14.89 13.37
CA ALA A 730 -36.37 15.58 12.10
C ALA A 730 -35.75 14.87 10.88
N ARG A 731 -34.56 14.29 11.01
CA ARG A 731 -33.86 13.61 9.91
C ARG A 731 -34.42 12.24 9.56
N CYS A 732 -34.90 11.52 10.58
CA CYS A 732 -35.37 10.15 10.45
C CYS A 732 -36.89 10.01 10.59
N GLY A 733 -37.65 11.10 10.73
CA GLY A 733 -39.10 11.05 10.76
C GLY A 733 -39.71 10.26 11.93
N ILE A 734 -39.11 10.42 13.12
CA ILE A 734 -39.49 9.69 14.35
C ILE A 734 -40.62 10.41 15.10
N ASP A 735 -41.54 9.65 15.70
CA ASP A 735 -42.66 10.13 16.53
C ASP A 735 -43.59 11.13 15.82
N GLY A 736 -43.92 10.86 14.55
CA GLY A 736 -44.85 11.66 13.75
C GLY A 736 -44.27 12.95 13.16
N VAL A 737 -42.95 13.15 13.27
CA VAL A 737 -42.23 14.20 12.55
C VAL A 737 -42.05 13.77 11.08
N VAL A 738 -42.26 14.69 10.13
CA VAL A 738 -41.97 14.42 8.71
C VAL A 738 -40.46 14.45 8.51
N GLY A 739 -39.88 13.42 7.88
CA GLY A 739 -38.46 13.38 7.52
C GLY A 739 -38.03 14.60 6.68
N GLN A 740 -37.01 15.31 7.15
CA GLN A 740 -36.47 16.54 6.55
C GLN A 740 -35.04 16.33 6.06
N THR A 741 -34.64 17.07 5.02
CA THR A 741 -33.24 17.15 4.54
C THR A 741 -32.35 17.97 5.48
N LEU A 742 -31.03 17.82 5.38
CA LEU A 742 -30.07 18.62 6.16
C LEU A 742 -30.27 20.13 5.96
N GLU A 743 -30.58 20.58 4.73
CA GLU A 743 -30.90 21.99 4.47
C GLU A 743 -32.17 22.45 5.19
N GLN A 744 -33.23 21.64 5.20
CA GLN A 744 -34.51 21.98 5.85
C GLN A 744 -34.38 22.04 7.38
N VAL A 745 -33.64 21.10 7.98
CA VAL A 745 -33.35 21.13 9.43
C VAL A 745 -32.45 22.32 9.79
N GLY A 746 -31.52 22.68 8.91
CA GLY A 746 -30.68 23.88 9.08
C GLY A 746 -31.52 25.16 9.10
N GLN A 747 -32.50 25.27 8.21
CA GLN A 747 -33.42 26.41 8.15
C GLN A 747 -34.31 26.51 9.40
N SER A 748 -34.79 25.39 9.96
CA SER A 748 -35.68 25.40 11.12
C SER A 748 -34.97 25.72 12.43
N LEU A 749 -33.66 25.45 12.53
CA LEU A 749 -32.85 25.67 13.73
C LEU A 749 -31.88 26.86 13.63
N ASP A 750 -31.91 27.63 12.53
CA ASP A 750 -30.97 28.72 12.22
C ASP A 750 -29.49 28.28 12.24
N LEU A 751 -29.20 27.19 11.52
CA LEU A 751 -27.89 26.56 11.46
C LEU A 751 -27.49 26.22 10.02
N THR A 752 -26.19 26.19 9.75
CA THR A 752 -25.70 25.74 8.44
C THR A 752 -25.95 24.24 8.27
N ARG A 753 -26.17 23.81 7.01
CA ARG A 753 -26.26 22.40 6.63
C ARG A 753 -25.10 21.57 7.19
N GLU A 754 -23.88 22.10 7.11
CA GLU A 754 -22.68 21.43 7.62
C GLU A 754 -22.71 21.29 9.15
N ARG A 755 -23.25 22.28 9.87
CA ARG A 755 -23.40 22.17 11.32
C ARG A 755 -24.42 21.09 11.71
N ILE A 756 -25.53 20.98 10.99
CA ILE A 756 -26.49 19.89 11.21
C ILE A 756 -25.84 18.54 10.94
N ARG A 757 -25.09 18.39 9.84
CA ARG A 757 -24.36 17.16 9.51
C ARG A 757 -23.39 16.74 10.62
N GLN A 758 -22.66 17.69 11.19
CA GLN A 758 -21.75 17.42 12.31
C GLN A 758 -22.50 16.93 13.56
N VAL A 759 -23.64 17.55 13.89
CA VAL A 759 -24.44 17.15 15.06
C VAL A 759 -25.12 15.79 14.81
N GLU A 760 -25.68 15.55 13.62
CA GLU A 760 -26.22 14.24 13.21
C GLU A 760 -25.16 13.14 13.35
N LYS A 761 -23.96 13.37 12.79
CA LYS A 761 -22.85 12.41 12.89
C LYS A 761 -22.50 12.09 14.34
N ASN A 762 -22.36 13.12 15.19
CA ASN A 762 -22.04 12.93 16.60
C ASN A 762 -23.18 12.24 17.37
N ALA A 763 -24.43 12.54 17.04
CA ALA A 763 -25.61 11.97 17.67
C ALA A 763 -25.77 10.48 17.32
N PHE A 764 -25.60 10.09 16.05
CA PHE A 764 -25.60 8.69 15.63
C PHE A 764 -24.39 7.92 16.14
N GLN A 765 -23.23 8.56 16.27
CA GLN A 765 -22.09 7.95 16.96
C GLN A 765 -22.44 7.65 18.43
N ASN A 766 -23.08 8.59 19.13
CA ASN A 766 -23.51 8.37 20.52
C ASN A 766 -24.60 7.30 20.64
N LEU A 767 -25.52 7.24 19.66
CA LEU A 767 -26.55 6.19 19.61
C LEU A 767 -25.92 4.82 19.39
N ARG A 768 -25.01 4.67 18.42
CA ARG A 768 -24.28 3.41 18.17
C ARG A 768 -23.54 2.90 19.40
N GLU A 769 -22.89 3.77 20.14
CA GLU A 769 -22.21 3.39 21.38
C GLU A 769 -23.20 2.79 22.39
N ARG A 770 -24.48 3.19 22.35
CA ARG A 770 -25.52 2.76 23.29
C ARG A 770 -26.43 1.64 22.78
N VAL A 771 -26.34 1.24 21.52
CA VAL A 771 -27.10 0.08 21.03
C VAL A 771 -26.36 -1.19 21.43
N ARG A 772 -27.06 -2.12 22.07
CA ARG A 772 -26.46 -3.36 22.59
C ARG A 772 -26.19 -4.41 21.51
N ILE A 773 -26.81 -4.29 20.35
CA ILE A 773 -26.61 -5.21 19.23
C ILE A 773 -25.53 -4.62 18.32
N SER A 774 -24.52 -5.44 18.00
CA SER A 774 -23.46 -5.01 17.08
C SER A 774 -24.00 -4.71 15.68
N VAL A 775 -23.33 -3.80 14.96
CA VAL A 775 -23.69 -3.46 13.59
C VAL A 775 -23.64 -4.69 12.68
N ASP A 776 -22.67 -5.58 12.89
CA ASP A 776 -22.52 -6.80 12.09
C ASP A 776 -23.70 -7.75 12.26
N VAL A 777 -24.25 -7.88 13.47
CA VAL A 777 -25.46 -8.70 13.72
C VAL A 777 -26.70 -8.08 13.09
N ILE A 778 -26.86 -6.76 13.18
CA ILE A 778 -27.96 -6.04 12.51
C ILE A 778 -27.84 -6.20 11.00
N TRP A 779 -26.63 -6.02 10.46
CA TRP A 779 -26.33 -6.21 9.05
C TRP A 779 -26.60 -7.64 8.58
N GLU A 780 -26.12 -8.64 9.32
CA GLU A 780 -26.32 -10.05 8.98
C GLU A 780 -27.81 -10.39 8.97
N ASN A 781 -28.57 -9.92 9.96
CA ASN A 781 -30.02 -10.11 9.99
C ASN A 781 -30.71 -9.43 8.79
N LEU A 782 -30.35 -8.19 8.47
CA LEU A 782 -30.88 -7.46 7.31
C LEU A 782 -30.48 -8.15 5.99
N ASN A 783 -29.23 -8.55 5.82
CA ASN A 783 -28.72 -9.18 4.62
C ASN A 783 -29.31 -10.59 4.40
N GLN A 784 -29.72 -11.29 5.47
CA GLN A 784 -30.36 -12.61 5.39
C GLN A 784 -31.89 -12.53 5.27
N ASN A 785 -32.53 -11.51 5.86
CA ASN A 785 -33.98 -11.50 6.06
C ASN A 785 -34.71 -10.30 5.45
N ALA A 786 -34.02 -9.22 5.04
CA ALA A 786 -34.70 -8.05 4.48
C ALA A 786 -35.23 -8.33 3.06
N ASP A 787 -36.50 -8.00 2.87
CA ASP A 787 -37.21 -8.06 1.60
C ASP A 787 -38.11 -6.82 1.43
N SER A 788 -39.01 -6.84 0.45
CA SER A 788 -39.93 -5.73 0.20
C SER A 788 -40.87 -5.44 1.37
N GLU A 789 -41.11 -6.41 2.27
CA GLU A 789 -41.97 -6.30 3.44
C GLU A 789 -41.20 -6.06 4.74
N PHE A 790 -39.93 -5.62 4.67
CA PHE A 790 -39.03 -5.55 5.84
C PHE A 790 -39.56 -4.75 7.04
N MET A 791 -40.54 -3.86 6.90
CA MET A 791 -41.18 -3.19 8.05
C MET A 791 -41.83 -4.21 9.02
N GLN A 792 -42.19 -5.39 8.54
CA GLN A 792 -42.69 -6.50 9.38
C GLN A 792 -41.58 -7.21 10.14
N LEU A 793 -40.32 -7.05 9.74
CA LEU A 793 -39.15 -7.63 10.41
C LEU A 793 -38.87 -6.92 11.75
N TYR A 794 -39.17 -5.61 11.82
CA TYR A 794 -38.97 -4.76 13.01
C TYR A 794 -40.24 -3.96 13.37
N PRO A 795 -41.32 -4.63 13.82
CA PRO A 795 -42.62 -4.01 13.99
C PRO A 795 -42.66 -2.92 15.07
N LYS A 796 -41.94 -3.09 16.20
CA LYS A 796 -41.91 -2.07 17.26
C LYS A 796 -41.10 -0.86 16.82
N LEU A 797 -39.92 -1.08 16.24
CA LEU A 797 -39.10 -0.02 15.71
C LEU A 797 -39.85 0.74 14.61
N ALA A 798 -40.48 0.03 13.66
CA ALA A 798 -41.27 0.62 12.58
C ALA A 798 -42.42 1.52 13.08
N SER A 799 -42.98 1.25 14.26
CA SER A 799 -44.06 2.06 14.85
C SER A 799 -43.66 3.50 15.16
N HIS A 800 -42.36 3.79 15.29
CA HIS A 800 -41.84 5.14 15.46
C HIS A 800 -41.77 5.94 14.16
N PHE A 801 -41.84 5.30 12.99
CA PHE A 801 -41.58 5.92 11.70
C PHE A 801 -42.85 6.08 10.87
N SER A 802 -42.92 7.19 10.13
CA SER A 802 -44.10 7.53 9.33
C SER A 802 -44.17 6.76 8.01
N ASN A 803 -43.03 6.31 7.47
CA ASN A 803 -42.94 5.58 6.21
C ASN A 803 -41.68 4.68 6.16
N GLN A 804 -41.64 3.79 5.17
CA GLN A 804 -40.57 2.82 4.97
C GLN A 804 -39.19 3.47 4.71
N ASN A 805 -39.15 4.59 3.99
CA ASN A 805 -37.89 5.26 3.65
C ASN A 805 -37.22 5.89 4.88
N ASP A 806 -38.01 6.40 5.81
CA ASP A 806 -37.54 6.99 7.06
C ASP A 806 -36.90 5.92 7.97
N LEU A 807 -37.51 4.73 8.06
CA LEU A 807 -36.94 3.58 8.78
C LEU A 807 -35.65 3.07 8.10
N LEU A 808 -35.61 2.98 6.76
CA LEU A 808 -34.39 2.62 6.03
C LEU A 808 -33.28 3.63 6.30
N ASN A 809 -33.57 4.92 6.17
CA ASN A 809 -32.61 5.98 6.44
C ASN A 809 -32.11 5.94 7.89
N PHE A 810 -32.97 5.62 8.86
CA PHE A 810 -32.53 5.41 10.25
C PHE A 810 -31.58 4.22 10.39
N LEU A 811 -31.91 3.05 9.82
CA LEU A 811 -31.07 1.86 9.90
C LEU A 811 -29.74 2.05 9.16
N GLU A 812 -29.72 2.72 8.01
CA GLU A 812 -28.50 3.10 7.29
C GLU A 812 -27.62 4.03 8.14
N LEU A 813 -28.20 5.09 8.71
CA LEU A 813 -27.47 6.04 9.56
C LEU A 813 -26.98 5.40 10.87
N LEU A 814 -27.78 4.50 11.45
CA LEU A 814 -27.42 3.74 12.65
C LEU A 814 -26.23 2.85 12.37
N CYS A 815 -26.28 2.06 11.30
CA CYS A 815 -25.23 1.10 10.95
C CYS A 815 -24.03 1.73 10.23
N SER A 816 -24.10 3.02 9.88
CA SER A 816 -23.10 3.72 9.05
C SER A 816 -22.93 3.10 7.66
N PHE A 817 -24.01 2.55 7.12
CA PHE A 817 -24.05 2.07 5.75
C PHE A 817 -23.95 3.22 4.75
N ASP A 818 -23.47 2.90 3.56
CA ASP A 818 -23.52 3.83 2.45
C ASP A 818 -24.98 4.15 2.12
N LYS A 819 -25.22 5.39 1.68
CA LYS A 819 -26.58 5.84 1.36
C LYS A 819 -27.20 4.92 0.30
N ASN A 820 -28.39 4.39 0.59
CA ASN A 820 -29.13 3.42 -0.22
C ASN A 820 -28.53 1.99 -0.25
N GLU A 821 -27.59 1.65 0.63
CA GLU A 821 -27.03 0.29 0.70
C GLU A 821 -28.09 -0.76 1.09
N LEU A 822 -29.00 -0.44 2.02
CA LEU A 822 -30.12 -1.34 2.35
C LEU A 822 -31.13 -1.41 1.20
N VAL A 823 -31.27 -0.32 0.45
CA VAL A 823 -32.06 -0.32 -0.79
C VAL A 823 -31.45 -1.29 -1.80
N HIS A 824 -30.13 -1.44 -1.87
CA HIS A 824 -29.47 -2.43 -2.73
C HIS A 824 -29.65 -3.88 -2.26
N ILE A 825 -29.94 -4.14 -0.98
CA ILE A 825 -30.31 -5.49 -0.52
C ILE A 825 -31.76 -5.80 -0.87
N ILE A 826 -32.67 -4.85 -0.64
CA ILE A 826 -34.11 -5.02 -0.86
C ILE A 826 -34.46 -4.98 -2.36
N LYS A 827 -33.81 -4.09 -3.11
CA LYS A 827 -33.94 -3.88 -4.56
C LYS A 827 -32.56 -3.88 -5.22
N PRO A 828 -31.89 -5.04 -5.32
CA PRO A 828 -30.56 -5.13 -5.90
C PRO A 828 -30.55 -4.73 -7.37
N ASN A 829 -29.52 -3.98 -7.76
CA ASN A 829 -29.24 -3.64 -9.15
C ASN A 829 -28.44 -4.75 -9.83
N ILE A 830 -28.99 -5.96 -9.85
CA ILE A 830 -28.37 -7.14 -10.46
C ILE A 830 -29.09 -7.43 -11.78
N ASN A 831 -28.33 -7.50 -12.87
CA ASN A 831 -28.86 -7.90 -14.17
C ASN A 831 -28.99 -9.43 -14.23
N VAL A 832 -30.13 -9.94 -13.74
CA VAL A 832 -30.45 -11.37 -13.68
C VAL A 832 -30.30 -12.04 -15.05
N ASN A 833 -30.75 -11.42 -16.14
CA ASN A 833 -30.68 -12.02 -17.48
C ASN A 833 -29.25 -12.26 -17.93
N SER A 834 -28.35 -11.30 -17.68
CA SER A 834 -26.94 -11.46 -18.06
C SER A 834 -26.25 -12.60 -17.32
N LEU A 835 -26.67 -12.90 -16.09
CA LEU A 835 -26.08 -13.97 -15.29
C LEU A 835 -26.64 -15.34 -15.66
N LEU A 836 -27.94 -15.42 -15.97
CA LEU A 836 -28.62 -16.69 -16.25
C LEU A 836 -28.57 -17.10 -17.73
N GLN A 837 -28.27 -16.19 -18.66
CA GLN A 837 -28.31 -16.45 -20.11
C GLN A 837 -27.39 -17.60 -20.56
N GLU A 838 -26.26 -17.81 -19.90
CA GLU A 838 -25.32 -18.90 -20.26
C GLU A 838 -25.91 -20.29 -19.96
N TRP A 839 -26.62 -20.45 -18.84
CA TRP A 839 -27.31 -21.70 -18.54
C TRP A 839 -28.38 -22.01 -19.59
N PHE A 840 -29.09 -20.98 -20.05
CA PHE A 840 -30.11 -21.12 -21.09
C PHE A 840 -29.52 -21.48 -22.47
N LEU A 841 -28.20 -21.38 -22.70
CA LEU A 841 -27.61 -21.92 -23.92
C LEU A 841 -27.75 -23.44 -23.99
N HIS A 842 -27.57 -24.14 -22.86
CA HIS A 842 -27.44 -25.60 -22.87
C HIS A 842 -28.69 -26.34 -22.38
N GLN A 843 -29.56 -25.67 -21.64
CA GLN A 843 -30.71 -26.29 -20.98
C GLN A 843 -32.03 -25.59 -21.32
N LYS A 844 -33.12 -26.36 -21.42
CA LYS A 844 -34.47 -25.84 -21.72
C LYS A 844 -35.08 -25.17 -20.49
N ALA A 845 -35.78 -24.06 -20.70
CA ALA A 845 -36.59 -23.45 -19.64
C ALA A 845 -37.77 -24.38 -19.25
N PRO A 846 -38.24 -24.35 -17.99
CA PRO A 846 -37.84 -23.41 -16.94
C PRO A 846 -36.57 -23.82 -16.18
N MET A 847 -35.76 -22.84 -15.78
CA MET A 847 -34.66 -23.04 -14.84
C MET A 847 -35.21 -23.24 -13.42
N PRO A 848 -34.80 -24.28 -12.66
CA PRO A 848 -35.23 -24.45 -11.27
C PRO A 848 -34.84 -23.24 -10.39
N TRP A 849 -35.70 -22.87 -9.43
CA TRP A 849 -35.45 -21.73 -8.54
C TRP A 849 -34.13 -21.84 -7.78
N ASP A 850 -33.86 -23.00 -7.17
CA ASP A 850 -32.64 -23.22 -6.41
C ASP A 850 -31.39 -23.10 -7.29
N THR A 851 -31.48 -23.54 -8.55
CA THR A 851 -30.40 -23.38 -9.54
C THR A 851 -30.19 -21.91 -9.90
N ALA A 852 -31.27 -21.15 -10.10
CA ALA A 852 -31.18 -19.72 -10.41
C ALA A 852 -30.57 -18.92 -9.25
N ILE A 853 -31.00 -19.22 -8.02
CA ILE A 853 -30.45 -18.63 -6.80
C ILE A 853 -28.96 -18.94 -6.70
N HIS A 854 -28.57 -20.21 -6.82
CA HIS A 854 -27.17 -20.64 -6.72
C HIS A 854 -26.30 -19.96 -7.79
N GLN A 855 -26.77 -19.86 -9.04
CA GLN A 855 -26.03 -19.18 -10.09
C GLN A 855 -25.86 -17.68 -9.82
N ILE A 856 -26.90 -17.00 -9.34
CA ILE A 856 -26.81 -15.57 -9.01
C ILE A 856 -25.86 -15.37 -7.82
N VAL A 857 -25.94 -16.21 -6.80
CA VAL A 857 -25.02 -16.18 -5.66
C VAL A 857 -23.57 -16.35 -6.12
N ASP A 858 -23.29 -17.37 -6.95
CA ASP A 858 -21.94 -17.65 -7.44
C ASP A 858 -21.38 -16.55 -8.34
N LEU A 859 -22.19 -16.04 -9.28
CA LEU A 859 -21.74 -15.10 -10.30
C LEU A 859 -21.76 -13.64 -9.84
N ALA A 860 -22.72 -13.26 -8.98
CA ALA A 860 -22.85 -11.90 -8.44
C ALA A 860 -22.16 -11.72 -7.07
N GLY A 861 -21.78 -12.81 -6.41
CA GLY A 861 -21.14 -12.78 -5.09
C GLY A 861 -22.07 -12.21 -3.99
N CYS A 862 -23.36 -12.55 -4.03
CA CYS A 862 -24.36 -12.03 -3.09
C CYS A 862 -24.95 -13.15 -2.19
N THR A 863 -25.74 -12.78 -1.18
CA THR A 863 -26.46 -13.77 -0.36
C THR A 863 -27.62 -14.41 -1.11
N GLU A 864 -28.08 -15.56 -0.64
CA GLU A 864 -29.29 -16.22 -1.16
C GLU A 864 -30.52 -15.31 -1.08
N ARG A 865 -30.65 -14.49 -0.03
CA ARG A 865 -31.73 -13.52 0.10
C ARG A 865 -31.64 -12.42 -0.96
N VAL A 866 -30.46 -11.85 -1.16
CA VAL A 866 -30.25 -10.83 -2.21
C VAL A 866 -30.52 -11.41 -3.60
N ALA A 867 -30.11 -12.67 -3.86
CA ALA A 867 -30.45 -13.36 -5.10
C ALA A 867 -31.97 -13.55 -5.27
N LYS A 868 -32.69 -13.94 -4.21
CA LYS A 868 -34.16 -14.03 -4.21
C LYS A 868 -34.82 -12.68 -4.48
N ASN A 869 -34.33 -11.60 -3.87
CA ASN A 869 -34.83 -10.24 -4.10
C ASN A 869 -34.54 -9.78 -5.54
N ALA A 870 -33.37 -10.10 -6.10
CA ALA A 870 -33.02 -9.82 -7.49
C ALA A 870 -33.96 -10.53 -8.48
N LEU A 871 -34.29 -11.80 -8.22
CA LEU A 871 -35.26 -12.55 -9.03
C LEU A 871 -36.65 -11.93 -8.98
N HIS A 872 -37.13 -11.55 -7.79
CA HIS A 872 -38.43 -10.88 -7.66
C HIS A 872 -38.45 -9.53 -8.40
N ASN A 873 -37.41 -8.71 -8.27
CA ASN A 873 -37.28 -7.44 -8.98
C ASN A 873 -37.22 -7.65 -10.51
N ALA A 874 -36.50 -8.66 -11.00
CA ALA A 874 -36.46 -9.00 -12.42
C ALA A 874 -37.83 -9.48 -12.94
N ALA A 875 -38.61 -10.20 -12.12
CA ALA A 875 -39.98 -10.57 -12.46
C ALA A 875 -40.92 -9.36 -12.50
N GLU A 876 -40.82 -8.44 -11.54
CA GLU A 876 -41.59 -7.17 -11.54
C GLU A 876 -41.28 -6.32 -12.79
N ASN A 877 -40.03 -6.29 -13.24
CA ASN A 877 -39.59 -5.60 -14.46
C ASN A 877 -39.87 -6.37 -15.76
N ALA A 878 -40.53 -7.53 -15.69
CA ALA A 878 -40.82 -8.43 -16.81
C ALA A 878 -39.59 -8.93 -17.58
N ASP A 879 -38.42 -8.95 -16.94
CA ASP A 879 -37.17 -9.49 -17.48
C ASP A 879 -37.15 -11.02 -17.48
N ILE A 880 -37.86 -11.62 -16.52
CA ILE A 880 -38.13 -13.06 -16.38
C ILE A 880 -39.61 -13.28 -16.02
N LEU A 881 -40.08 -14.52 -16.13
CA LEU A 881 -41.39 -14.93 -15.62
C LEU A 881 -41.26 -16.14 -14.70
N PHE A 882 -41.94 -16.10 -13.56
CA PHE A 882 -42.14 -17.27 -12.73
C PHE A 882 -43.16 -18.22 -13.36
N SER A 883 -42.87 -19.52 -13.31
CA SER A 883 -43.75 -20.56 -13.86
C SER A 883 -44.98 -20.75 -12.97
N ASP A 884 -46.06 -20.02 -13.21
CA ASP A 884 -47.20 -20.03 -12.27
C ASP A 884 -48.12 -21.28 -12.33
N GLN A 885 -47.82 -22.33 -13.12
CA GLN A 885 -48.81 -23.41 -13.38
C GLN A 885 -48.28 -24.84 -13.59
N THR A 886 -47.09 -25.22 -13.10
CA THR A 886 -46.63 -26.64 -13.15
C THR A 886 -46.02 -27.11 -11.84
N LYS A 887 -46.07 -28.43 -11.56
CA LYS A 887 -45.60 -29.11 -10.34
C LYS A 887 -44.14 -28.81 -9.92
N THR A 888 -43.35 -28.17 -10.79
CA THR A 888 -41.97 -27.77 -10.56
C THR A 888 -41.86 -26.25 -10.67
N PRO A 889 -41.59 -25.51 -9.59
CA PRO A 889 -41.36 -24.07 -9.66
C PRO A 889 -40.06 -23.77 -10.42
N GLY A 890 -40.11 -22.86 -11.38
CA GLY A 890 -38.95 -22.44 -12.17
C GLY A 890 -39.12 -21.07 -12.82
N ILE A 891 -38.09 -20.67 -13.57
CA ILE A 891 -37.95 -19.34 -14.17
C ILE A 891 -37.84 -19.46 -15.68
N TYR A 892 -38.62 -18.65 -16.40
CA TYR A 892 -38.54 -18.49 -17.86
C TYR A 892 -37.86 -17.18 -18.23
N PRO A 893 -36.91 -17.19 -19.18
CA PRO A 893 -36.27 -15.98 -19.63
C PRO A 893 -37.17 -15.21 -20.60
N LYS A 894 -37.24 -13.88 -20.47
CA LYS A 894 -38.00 -13.00 -21.39
C LYS A 894 -37.18 -11.94 -22.11
N ASN A 895 -35.98 -11.65 -21.62
CA ASN A 895 -35.15 -10.60 -22.19
C ASN A 895 -33.70 -11.06 -22.38
N LEU A 896 -33.53 -12.19 -23.09
CA LEU A 896 -32.22 -12.64 -23.57
C LEU A 896 -31.76 -11.80 -24.76
N ASN A 897 -30.44 -11.69 -24.90
CA ASN A 897 -29.81 -11.16 -26.09
C ASN A 897 -30.13 -12.07 -27.31
N LYS A 898 -30.12 -11.50 -28.52
CA LYS A 898 -30.58 -12.14 -29.77
C LYS A 898 -29.92 -13.49 -30.04
N MET A 899 -28.60 -13.59 -29.88
CA MET A 899 -27.86 -14.85 -30.07
C MET A 899 -28.32 -15.94 -29.08
N TYR A 900 -28.35 -15.62 -27.78
CA TYR A 900 -28.82 -16.52 -26.73
C TYR A 900 -30.27 -16.96 -26.92
N ALA A 901 -31.16 -16.04 -27.30
CA ALA A 901 -32.57 -16.35 -27.59
C ALA A 901 -32.71 -17.36 -28.75
N VAL A 902 -31.88 -17.20 -29.79
CA VAL A 902 -31.84 -18.11 -30.95
C VAL A 902 -31.29 -19.48 -30.58
N VAL A 903 -30.18 -19.54 -29.84
CA VAL A 903 -29.59 -20.80 -29.39
C VAL A 903 -30.57 -21.55 -28.47
N HIS A 904 -31.20 -20.84 -27.53
CA HIS A 904 -32.19 -21.43 -26.63
C HIS A 904 -33.42 -21.95 -27.39
N ALA A 905 -33.89 -21.22 -28.41
CA ALA A 905 -34.96 -21.70 -29.28
C ALA A 905 -34.57 -22.95 -30.07
N ALA A 906 -33.30 -23.06 -30.50
CA ALA A 906 -32.79 -24.22 -31.23
C ALA A 906 -32.83 -25.52 -30.40
N LEU A 907 -32.75 -25.45 -29.06
CA LEU A 907 -32.89 -26.62 -28.17
C LEU A 907 -34.21 -27.38 -28.39
N HIS A 908 -35.26 -26.71 -28.89
CA HIS A 908 -36.55 -27.35 -29.17
C HIS A 908 -36.55 -28.22 -30.43
N PHE A 909 -35.50 -28.16 -31.26
CA PHE A 909 -35.40 -28.88 -32.53
C PHE A 909 -34.26 -29.90 -32.51
N LYS A 910 -34.58 -31.15 -32.14
CA LYS A 910 -33.60 -32.24 -31.99
C LYS A 910 -32.87 -32.59 -33.29
N ASP A 911 -33.59 -32.58 -34.42
CA ASP A 911 -33.03 -32.90 -35.73
C ASP A 911 -32.53 -31.64 -36.48
N GLY A 912 -32.52 -30.50 -35.80
CA GLY A 912 -32.31 -29.19 -36.40
C GLY A 912 -33.55 -28.64 -37.09
N ALA A 913 -33.50 -27.37 -37.43
CA ALA A 913 -34.59 -26.68 -38.10
C ALA A 913 -34.07 -25.60 -39.04
N ASN A 914 -34.91 -25.16 -39.97
CA ASN A 914 -34.58 -24.01 -40.80
C ASN A 914 -34.39 -22.78 -39.92
N PHE A 915 -33.47 -21.88 -40.28
CA PHE A 915 -33.24 -20.63 -39.55
C PHE A 915 -34.56 -19.90 -39.23
N LYS A 916 -35.51 -19.90 -40.18
CA LYS A 916 -36.81 -19.24 -40.02
C LYS A 916 -37.61 -19.83 -38.85
N GLU A 917 -37.66 -21.15 -38.72
CA GLU A 917 -38.42 -21.85 -37.68
C GLU A 917 -37.82 -21.61 -36.28
N ILE A 918 -36.48 -21.53 -36.20
CA ILE A 918 -35.77 -21.19 -34.96
C ILE A 918 -36.09 -19.75 -34.53
N LEU A 919 -36.06 -18.79 -35.46
CA LEU A 919 -36.40 -17.39 -35.19
C LEU A 919 -37.89 -17.22 -34.82
N GLU A 920 -38.79 -17.92 -35.51
CA GLU A 920 -40.23 -17.93 -35.19
C GLU A 920 -40.47 -18.47 -33.78
N ARG A 921 -39.80 -19.57 -33.41
CA ARG A 921 -39.88 -20.14 -32.07
C ARG A 921 -39.39 -19.16 -31.01
N ALA A 922 -38.27 -18.48 -31.24
CA ALA A 922 -37.73 -17.47 -30.32
C ALA A 922 -38.69 -16.28 -30.12
N ASN A 923 -39.36 -15.83 -31.20
CA ASN A 923 -40.36 -14.76 -31.14
C ASN A 923 -41.66 -15.22 -30.45
N GLN A 924 -42.14 -16.43 -30.75
CA GLN A 924 -43.37 -17.00 -30.15
C GLN A 924 -43.26 -17.14 -28.63
N GLU A 925 -42.12 -17.65 -28.16
CA GLU A 925 -41.86 -17.83 -26.72
C GLU A 925 -41.45 -16.50 -26.05
N GLY A 926 -41.18 -15.46 -26.84
CA GLY A 926 -40.78 -14.14 -26.36
C GLY A 926 -39.47 -14.16 -25.57
N TYR A 927 -38.47 -14.94 -26.04
CA TYR A 927 -37.19 -15.07 -25.34
C TYR A 927 -36.32 -13.80 -25.43
N SER A 928 -36.51 -12.98 -26.46
CA SER A 928 -35.84 -11.68 -26.60
C SER A 928 -36.86 -10.55 -26.59
N LYS A 929 -36.46 -9.39 -26.05
CA LYS A 929 -37.26 -8.16 -26.08
C LYS A 929 -37.40 -7.57 -27.48
N VAL A 930 -36.47 -7.88 -28.40
CA VAL A 930 -36.48 -7.40 -29.78
C VAL A 930 -36.94 -8.52 -30.70
N GLU A 931 -37.96 -8.25 -31.50
CA GLU A 931 -38.46 -9.20 -32.49
C GLU A 931 -37.38 -9.52 -33.55
N LEU A 932 -37.13 -10.81 -33.76
CA LEU A 932 -36.15 -11.30 -34.72
C LEU A 932 -36.77 -11.40 -36.12
N SER A 933 -36.11 -10.85 -37.13
CA SER A 933 -36.63 -10.83 -38.51
C SER A 933 -36.57 -12.22 -39.15
N THR A 934 -37.71 -12.78 -39.52
CA THR A 934 -37.82 -14.11 -40.17
C THR A 934 -37.66 -14.07 -41.70
N HIS A 935 -37.59 -12.87 -42.31
CA HIS A 935 -37.51 -12.69 -43.77
C HIS A 935 -36.13 -12.97 -44.37
N ARG A 936 -35.07 -12.94 -43.54
CA ARG A 936 -33.68 -13.18 -43.94
C ARG A 936 -32.94 -13.84 -42.79
N LEU A 937 -31.81 -14.49 -43.09
CA LEU A 937 -30.94 -15.04 -42.07
C LEU A 937 -30.43 -13.90 -41.16
N ASP A 938 -30.81 -13.94 -39.87
CA ASP A 938 -30.35 -12.97 -38.88
C ASP A 938 -28.87 -13.22 -38.55
N HIS A 939 -28.15 -12.16 -38.19
CA HIS A 939 -26.73 -12.27 -37.85
C HIS A 939 -26.51 -13.16 -36.62
N SER A 940 -27.47 -13.17 -35.69
CA SER A 940 -27.40 -13.96 -34.46
C SER A 940 -27.22 -15.46 -34.68
N ILE A 941 -27.70 -16.01 -35.80
CA ILE A 941 -27.47 -17.42 -36.17
C ILE A 941 -26.04 -17.65 -36.61
N ASN A 942 -25.47 -16.74 -37.41
CA ASN A 942 -24.07 -16.86 -37.83
C ASN A 942 -23.12 -16.70 -36.63
N GLU A 943 -23.45 -15.76 -35.75
CA GLU A 943 -22.74 -15.53 -34.49
C GLU A 943 -22.79 -16.80 -33.62
N ALA A 944 -23.96 -17.40 -33.42
CA ALA A 944 -24.10 -18.66 -32.69
C ALA A 944 -23.30 -19.83 -33.29
N VAL A 945 -23.11 -19.84 -34.61
CA VAL A 945 -22.29 -20.86 -35.30
C VAL A 945 -20.79 -20.56 -35.19
N GLU A 946 -20.41 -19.27 -35.19
CA GLU A 946 -19.04 -18.83 -34.94
C GLU A 946 -18.60 -19.15 -33.50
N GLU A 947 -19.46 -18.92 -32.53
CA GLU A 947 -19.25 -19.23 -31.10
C GLU A 947 -19.49 -20.71 -30.75
N ASN A 948 -19.67 -21.58 -31.75
CA ASN A 948 -19.79 -23.03 -31.57
C ASN A 948 -21.01 -23.51 -30.74
N TYR A 949 -22.05 -22.69 -30.62
CA TYR A 949 -23.32 -23.08 -29.97
C TYR A 949 -24.28 -23.78 -30.92
N LEU A 950 -24.24 -23.40 -32.20
CA LEU A 950 -24.96 -24.06 -33.28
C LEU A 950 -24.00 -24.60 -34.33
N TYR A 951 -24.42 -25.63 -35.05
CA TYR A 951 -23.77 -26.06 -36.28
C TYR A 951 -24.79 -26.13 -37.41
N GLN A 952 -24.33 -25.83 -38.63
CA GLN A 952 -25.18 -25.99 -39.81
C GLN A 952 -25.39 -27.50 -40.04
N SER A 953 -26.63 -27.94 -40.23
CA SER A 953 -26.97 -29.35 -40.48
C SER A 953 -27.45 -29.62 -41.91
N ASP A 954 -27.94 -28.58 -42.61
CA ASP A 954 -28.22 -28.59 -44.05
C ASP A 954 -28.15 -27.16 -44.61
N ARG A 955 -28.41 -26.95 -45.90
CA ARG A 955 -28.49 -25.64 -46.54
C ARG A 955 -29.57 -24.77 -45.90
N GLY A 956 -29.17 -23.93 -44.94
CA GLY A 956 -30.06 -23.03 -44.20
C GLY A 956 -30.73 -23.67 -42.97
N ALA A 957 -30.38 -24.90 -42.61
CA ALA A 957 -30.81 -25.57 -41.38
C ALA A 957 -29.67 -25.65 -40.36
N TYR A 958 -30.02 -25.52 -39.09
CA TYR A 958 -29.08 -25.44 -37.98
C TYR A 958 -29.52 -26.35 -36.83
N CYS A 959 -28.55 -27.00 -36.20
CA CYS A 959 -28.71 -27.84 -35.02
C CYS A 959 -27.99 -27.22 -33.82
N HIS A 960 -28.52 -27.49 -32.64
CA HIS A 960 -27.82 -27.17 -31.40
C HIS A 960 -26.59 -28.07 -31.21
N ILE A 961 -25.51 -27.55 -30.62
CA ILE A 961 -24.27 -28.31 -30.39
C ILE A 961 -24.47 -29.58 -29.54
N ASN A 962 -25.47 -29.58 -28.65
CA ASN A 962 -25.87 -30.77 -27.86
C ASN A 962 -26.21 -32.00 -28.74
N GLU A 963 -26.58 -31.79 -30.01
CA GLU A 963 -26.89 -32.87 -30.95
C GLU A 963 -25.69 -33.27 -31.83
N PHE A 964 -24.51 -32.72 -31.55
CA PHE A 964 -23.25 -33.05 -32.24
C PHE A 964 -22.65 -34.35 -31.68
N ASN A 965 -23.11 -35.48 -32.21
CA ASN A 965 -22.72 -36.82 -31.75
C ASN A 965 -21.63 -37.46 -32.63
N ILE A 966 -20.37 -37.01 -32.54
CA ILE A 966 -19.20 -37.71 -33.11
C ILE A 966 -18.24 -38.05 -31.97
N SER A 967 -17.89 -39.33 -31.82
CA SER A 967 -16.98 -39.77 -30.77
C SER A 967 -15.57 -39.22 -30.98
N PHE A 968 -14.81 -39.02 -29.91
CA PHE A 968 -13.43 -38.51 -30.01
C PHE A 968 -12.55 -39.38 -30.94
N ALA A 969 -12.74 -40.70 -30.90
CA ALA A 969 -12.01 -41.63 -31.78
C ALA A 969 -12.36 -41.43 -33.26
N ASP A 970 -13.63 -41.15 -33.57
CA ASP A 970 -14.09 -40.84 -34.93
C ASP A 970 -13.59 -39.47 -35.40
N GLN A 971 -13.51 -38.48 -34.50
CA GLN A 971 -12.95 -37.16 -34.81
C GLN A 971 -11.50 -37.28 -35.26
N GLU A 972 -10.67 -38.02 -34.50
CA GLU A 972 -9.28 -38.33 -34.84
C GLU A 972 -9.15 -39.05 -36.19
N LEU A 973 -10.06 -39.98 -36.48
CA LEU A 973 -10.10 -40.69 -37.75
C LEU A 973 -10.40 -39.72 -38.92
N ILE A 974 -11.39 -38.85 -38.75
CA ILE A 974 -11.77 -37.84 -39.75
C ILE A 974 -10.61 -36.89 -40.03
N PHE A 975 -9.91 -36.39 -39.00
CA PHE A 975 -8.75 -35.51 -39.20
C PHE A 975 -7.64 -36.21 -39.96
N LYS A 976 -7.29 -37.45 -39.58
CA LYS A 976 -6.25 -38.24 -40.25
C LYS A 976 -6.57 -38.50 -41.71
N GLU A 977 -7.81 -38.85 -42.01
CA GLU A 977 -8.27 -39.13 -43.36
C GLU A 977 -8.24 -37.86 -44.23
N VAL A 978 -8.75 -36.73 -43.73
CA VAL A 978 -8.69 -35.44 -44.45
C VAL A 978 -7.25 -35.01 -44.70
N LEU A 979 -6.36 -35.14 -43.70
CA LEU A 979 -4.95 -34.81 -43.84
C LEU A 979 -4.22 -35.72 -44.84
N ALA A 980 -4.56 -37.02 -44.87
CA ALA A 980 -4.00 -37.98 -45.82
C ALA A 980 -4.36 -37.62 -47.26
N ILE A 981 -5.62 -37.25 -47.52
CA ILE A 981 -6.07 -36.83 -48.85
C ILE A 981 -5.41 -35.51 -49.27
N LEU A 982 -5.35 -34.53 -48.37
CA LEU A 982 -4.65 -33.25 -48.58
C LEU A 982 -3.17 -33.45 -48.95
N SER A 983 -2.50 -34.39 -48.31
CA SER A 983 -1.05 -34.63 -48.48
C SER A 983 -0.69 -35.36 -49.78
N GLN A 984 -1.65 -36.01 -50.45
CA GLN A 984 -1.41 -36.79 -51.67
C GLN A 984 -1.39 -35.95 -52.96
N GLN A 985 -1.91 -34.72 -52.94
CA GLN A 985 -1.90 -33.85 -54.12
C GLN A 985 -0.61 -33.03 -54.22
N THR A 986 0.30 -33.46 -55.10
CA THR A 986 1.65 -32.86 -55.27
C THR A 986 1.66 -31.51 -56.03
N GLN A 987 0.54 -31.08 -56.62
CA GLN A 987 0.48 -29.85 -57.44
C GLN A 987 -0.43 -28.73 -56.91
N GLN A 988 -1.37 -29.00 -56.01
CA GLN A 988 -2.26 -27.99 -55.43
C GLN A 988 -2.20 -28.02 -53.90
N GLN A 989 -1.81 -26.91 -53.28
CA GLN A 989 -1.67 -26.77 -51.81
C GLN A 989 -3.00 -26.48 -51.07
N SER A 990 -4.13 -26.54 -51.78
CA SER A 990 -5.48 -26.33 -51.25
C SER A 990 -6.51 -27.11 -52.07
N MET A 991 -7.57 -27.60 -51.43
CA MET A 991 -8.66 -28.32 -52.08
C MET A 991 -10.02 -28.01 -51.44
N HIS A 992 -11.10 -28.31 -52.14
CA HIS A 992 -12.46 -28.15 -51.64
C HIS A 992 -12.90 -29.37 -50.81
N LEU A 993 -13.14 -29.19 -49.51
CA LEU A 993 -13.53 -30.23 -48.54
C LEU A 993 -14.65 -31.14 -49.06
N ARG A 994 -15.73 -30.59 -49.62
CA ARG A 994 -16.79 -31.42 -50.22
C ARG A 994 -16.32 -32.19 -51.46
N MET A 995 -15.92 -31.47 -52.50
CA MET A 995 -15.75 -32.01 -53.85
C MET A 995 -14.50 -32.89 -53.98
N GLU A 996 -13.46 -32.59 -53.20
CA GLU A 996 -12.11 -33.11 -53.41
C GLU A 996 -11.59 -33.94 -52.23
N ALA A 997 -12.24 -33.89 -51.07
CA ALA A 997 -11.92 -34.77 -49.93
C ALA A 997 -13.09 -35.70 -49.57
N TYR A 998 -14.26 -35.15 -49.26
CA TYR A 998 -15.43 -35.91 -48.82
C TYR A 998 -15.96 -36.86 -49.92
N GLU A 999 -16.12 -36.39 -51.17
CA GLU A 999 -16.67 -37.23 -52.26
C GLU A 999 -15.73 -38.35 -52.72
N VAL A 1000 -14.44 -38.31 -52.36
CA VAL A 1000 -13.44 -39.29 -52.78
C VAL A 1000 -13.04 -40.28 -51.68
N SER A 1001 -13.48 -40.08 -50.44
CA SER A 1001 -13.19 -40.99 -49.32
C SER A 1001 -14.44 -41.69 -48.82
N ASP A 1002 -14.43 -43.03 -48.92
CA ASP A 1002 -15.50 -43.87 -48.35
C ASP A 1002 -15.49 -43.84 -46.81
N THR A 1003 -14.35 -43.52 -46.20
CA THR A 1003 -14.21 -43.32 -44.75
C THR A 1003 -14.95 -42.05 -44.31
N LEU A 1004 -14.77 -40.92 -45.02
CA LEU A 1004 -15.46 -39.66 -44.70
C LEU A 1004 -16.97 -39.74 -44.93
N LYS A 1005 -17.42 -40.47 -45.96
CA LYS A 1005 -18.85 -40.64 -46.28
C LYS A 1005 -19.67 -41.40 -45.22
N GLN A 1006 -19.02 -41.99 -44.21
CA GLN A 1006 -19.71 -42.63 -43.08
C GLN A 1006 -20.32 -41.60 -42.12
N TYR A 1007 -19.88 -40.34 -42.19
CA TYR A 1007 -20.37 -39.25 -41.34
C TYR A 1007 -21.07 -38.19 -42.19
N ASP A 1008 -22.01 -37.47 -41.58
CA ASP A 1008 -22.67 -36.36 -42.25
C ASP A 1008 -21.66 -35.26 -42.63
N TYR A 1009 -21.76 -34.77 -43.88
CA TYR A 1009 -20.85 -33.76 -44.41
C TYR A 1009 -20.77 -32.51 -43.55
N PHE A 1010 -21.91 -32.03 -43.04
CA PHE A 1010 -21.92 -30.79 -42.27
C PHE A 1010 -21.32 -30.96 -40.89
N LYS A 1011 -21.43 -32.17 -40.30
CA LYS A 1011 -20.71 -32.49 -39.07
C LYS A 1011 -19.19 -32.52 -39.29
N ILE A 1012 -18.72 -33.13 -40.39
CA ILE A 1012 -17.29 -33.09 -40.76
C ILE A 1012 -16.84 -31.64 -40.98
N ARG A 1013 -17.63 -30.86 -41.72
CA ARG A 1013 -17.34 -29.44 -41.99
C ARG A 1013 -17.24 -28.62 -40.71
N HIS A 1014 -18.14 -28.83 -39.76
CA HIS A 1014 -18.11 -28.18 -38.45
C HIS A 1014 -16.86 -28.59 -37.65
N LEU A 1015 -16.54 -29.89 -37.62
CA LEU A 1015 -15.35 -30.42 -36.97
C LEU A 1015 -14.06 -29.81 -37.51
N ILE A 1016 -13.88 -29.84 -38.84
CA ILE A 1016 -12.69 -29.31 -39.51
C ILE A 1016 -12.57 -27.79 -39.34
N ARG A 1017 -13.69 -27.06 -39.36
CA ARG A 1017 -13.69 -25.61 -39.18
C ARG A 1017 -13.22 -25.21 -37.78
N ASN A 1018 -13.73 -25.86 -36.74
CA ASN A 1018 -13.51 -25.42 -35.35
C ASN A 1018 -12.25 -26.03 -34.72
N TRP A 1019 -11.84 -27.24 -35.15
CA TRP A 1019 -10.72 -27.98 -34.54
C TRP A 1019 -9.67 -28.47 -35.54
N GLY A 1020 -9.82 -28.20 -36.85
CA GLY A 1020 -8.88 -28.65 -37.88
C GLY A 1020 -7.48 -28.04 -37.76
N VAL A 1021 -7.36 -26.80 -37.27
CA VAL A 1021 -6.08 -26.10 -37.13
C VAL A 1021 -5.14 -26.83 -36.19
N GLU A 1022 -5.66 -27.36 -35.07
CA GLU A 1022 -4.89 -28.16 -34.10
C GLU A 1022 -4.30 -29.44 -34.73
N HIS A 1023 -4.89 -29.88 -35.84
CA HIS A 1023 -4.53 -31.09 -36.57
C HIS A 1023 -3.82 -30.78 -37.91
N GLY A 1024 -3.38 -29.54 -38.12
CA GLY A 1024 -2.64 -29.11 -39.32
C GLY A 1024 -3.50 -28.91 -40.57
N ILE A 1025 -4.82 -28.78 -40.40
CA ILE A 1025 -5.78 -28.55 -41.49
C ILE A 1025 -6.35 -27.13 -41.37
N TYR A 1026 -5.94 -26.25 -42.27
CA TYR A 1026 -6.41 -24.87 -42.29
C TYR A 1026 -7.67 -24.75 -43.16
N PHE A 1027 -8.78 -24.34 -42.54
CA PHE A 1027 -10.06 -24.12 -43.21
C PHE A 1027 -10.24 -22.63 -43.54
N THR A 1028 -10.46 -22.30 -44.82
CA THR A 1028 -10.73 -20.93 -45.27
C THR A 1028 -12.08 -20.84 -45.98
N GLY A 1029 -13.05 -20.20 -45.31
CA GLY A 1029 -14.40 -20.05 -45.85
C GLY A 1029 -15.39 -19.35 -44.94
N LYS A 1030 -16.01 -18.25 -45.42
CA LYS A 1030 -17.32 -17.79 -44.93
C LYS A 1030 -18.40 -18.43 -45.81
N SER A 1031 -19.41 -19.04 -45.18
CA SER A 1031 -20.57 -19.75 -45.77
C SER A 1031 -20.47 -20.03 -47.28
N GLY A 1032 -19.81 -21.14 -47.66
CA GLY A 1032 -19.90 -21.72 -49.00
C GLY A 1032 -18.60 -21.86 -49.79
N ALA A 1033 -17.47 -21.37 -49.27
CA ALA A 1033 -16.14 -21.76 -49.77
C ALA A 1033 -15.55 -22.78 -48.80
N ASP A 1034 -15.81 -24.07 -48.99
CA ASP A 1034 -15.31 -25.10 -48.07
C ASP A 1034 -13.87 -25.49 -48.46
N THR A 1035 -12.95 -24.54 -48.41
CA THR A 1035 -11.56 -24.75 -48.84
C THR A 1035 -10.70 -25.17 -47.65
N ILE A 1036 -9.97 -26.27 -47.80
CA ILE A 1036 -9.02 -26.80 -46.82
C ILE A 1036 -7.60 -26.78 -47.41
N SER A 1037 -6.59 -26.59 -46.56
CA SER A 1037 -5.20 -26.47 -46.98
C SER A 1037 -4.22 -26.88 -45.88
N LEU A 1038 -2.98 -27.20 -46.27
CA LEU A 1038 -1.87 -27.47 -45.36
C LEU A 1038 -1.12 -26.19 -44.94
N ASN A 1039 -1.35 -25.08 -45.65
CA ASN A 1039 -0.69 -23.81 -45.41
C ASN A 1039 -1.73 -22.75 -45.03
N GLU A 1040 -1.46 -22.02 -43.96
CA GLU A 1040 -2.33 -20.95 -43.44
C GLU A 1040 -2.63 -19.82 -44.45
N ALA A 1041 -1.78 -19.64 -45.48
CA ALA A 1041 -1.75 -18.47 -46.35
C ALA A 1041 -2.29 -18.68 -47.79
N VAL A 1042 -3.24 -19.59 -48.04
CA VAL A 1042 -3.79 -19.79 -49.39
C VAL A 1042 -5.02 -18.89 -49.65
N LYS A 1043 -4.96 -18.06 -50.70
CA LYS A 1043 -6.10 -17.27 -51.18
C LYS A 1043 -7.10 -18.15 -51.95
N PRO A 1044 -8.42 -18.07 -51.70
CA PRO A 1044 -9.41 -18.83 -52.45
C PRO A 1044 -9.41 -18.44 -53.95
N GLN A 1045 -9.39 -19.43 -54.84
CA GLN A 1045 -9.40 -19.24 -56.31
C GLN A 1045 -10.70 -18.55 -56.78
N SER A 1046 -10.61 -17.49 -57.61
CA SER A 1046 -11.77 -16.68 -58.01
C SER A 1046 -12.60 -17.32 -59.13
N GLN A 1047 -13.93 -17.22 -59.03
CA GLN A 1047 -14.86 -17.81 -60.03
C GLN A 1047 -14.71 -17.21 -61.43
N LEU A 1048 -14.26 -15.95 -61.54
CA LEU A 1048 -14.02 -15.26 -62.81
C LEU A 1048 -12.96 -15.97 -63.66
N GLN A 1049 -11.86 -16.40 -63.03
CA GLN A 1049 -10.78 -17.08 -63.74
C GLN A 1049 -11.20 -18.46 -64.25
N THR A 1050 -12.03 -19.16 -63.49
CA THR A 1050 -12.61 -20.45 -63.89
C THR A 1050 -13.47 -20.32 -65.15
N ILE A 1051 -14.29 -19.26 -65.24
CA ILE A 1051 -15.19 -19.01 -66.38
C ILE A 1051 -14.40 -18.69 -67.66
N LEU A 1052 -13.33 -17.88 -67.55
CA LEU A 1052 -12.48 -17.52 -68.70
C LEU A 1052 -11.81 -18.75 -69.32
N ASN A 1053 -11.20 -19.60 -68.49
CA ASN A 1053 -10.55 -20.82 -68.96
C ASN A 1053 -11.52 -21.72 -69.75
N TRP A 1054 -12.81 -21.75 -69.38
CA TRP A 1054 -13.81 -22.53 -70.11
C TRP A 1054 -14.20 -21.95 -71.47
N LEU A 1055 -14.32 -20.62 -71.56
CA LEU A 1055 -14.59 -19.95 -72.84
C LEU A 1055 -13.41 -20.13 -73.82
N GLU A 1056 -12.19 -20.16 -73.30
CA GLU A 1056 -10.98 -20.44 -74.08
C GLU A 1056 -10.92 -21.89 -74.58
N GLN A 1057 -11.31 -22.87 -73.76
CA GLN A 1057 -11.31 -24.28 -74.13
C GLN A 1057 -12.48 -24.69 -75.04
N SER A 1058 -13.61 -23.98 -74.99
CA SER A 1058 -14.81 -24.35 -75.76
C SER A 1058 -14.67 -24.06 -77.26
N ASN A 1059 -15.00 -25.04 -78.12
CA ASN A 1059 -15.03 -24.88 -79.58
C ASN A 1059 -16.30 -24.18 -80.11
N ARG A 1060 -17.31 -23.97 -79.25
CA ARG A 1060 -18.53 -23.22 -79.54
C ARG A 1060 -18.74 -22.07 -78.55
N PRO A 1061 -19.46 -21.01 -78.90
CA PRO A 1061 -19.94 -20.04 -77.92
C PRO A 1061 -20.77 -20.72 -76.81
N LEU A 1062 -20.61 -20.26 -75.56
CA LEU A 1062 -21.29 -20.80 -74.39
C LEU A 1062 -22.46 -19.90 -73.98
N THR A 1063 -23.51 -20.51 -73.43
CA THR A 1063 -24.67 -19.78 -72.90
C THR A 1063 -24.52 -19.44 -71.41
N ARG A 1064 -25.36 -18.52 -70.92
CA ARG A 1064 -25.46 -18.25 -69.47
C ARG A 1064 -25.80 -19.50 -68.68
N ASP A 1065 -26.63 -20.38 -69.25
CA ASP A 1065 -27.03 -21.64 -68.63
C ASP A 1065 -25.87 -22.64 -68.58
N ASP A 1066 -25.08 -22.73 -69.66
CA ASP A 1066 -23.86 -23.55 -69.71
C ASP A 1066 -22.88 -23.14 -68.60
N ILE A 1067 -22.75 -21.83 -68.34
CA ILE A 1067 -21.88 -21.28 -67.29
C ILE A 1067 -22.50 -21.45 -65.89
N ALA A 1068 -23.81 -21.19 -65.75
CA ALA A 1068 -24.54 -21.36 -64.49
C ALA A 1068 -24.42 -22.78 -63.93
N LYS A 1069 -24.51 -23.79 -64.80
CA LYS A 1069 -24.36 -25.21 -64.43
C LYS A 1069 -22.98 -25.57 -63.85
N LYS A 1070 -22.00 -24.69 -63.99
CA LYS A 1070 -20.60 -24.98 -63.66
C LYS A 1070 -20.03 -24.05 -62.59
N ILE A 1071 -20.64 -22.90 -62.34
CA ILE A 1071 -20.27 -22.02 -61.21
C ILE A 1071 -20.93 -22.47 -59.90
N ARG A 1072 -20.31 -22.16 -58.75
CA ARG A 1072 -20.72 -22.66 -57.43
C ARG A 1072 -22.18 -22.35 -57.05
N SER A 1073 -22.74 -21.26 -57.58
CA SER A 1073 -24.10 -20.84 -57.24
C SER A 1073 -25.19 -21.54 -58.03
N GLY A 1074 -24.87 -22.23 -59.14
CA GLY A 1074 -25.89 -22.79 -60.04
C GLY A 1074 -26.78 -21.75 -60.72
N SER A 1075 -26.55 -20.45 -60.46
CA SER A 1075 -27.52 -19.39 -60.74
C SER A 1075 -27.18 -18.65 -62.02
N GLN A 1076 -28.15 -18.55 -62.92
CA GLN A 1076 -28.01 -17.73 -64.13
C GLN A 1076 -27.78 -16.24 -63.82
N ASN A 1077 -28.23 -15.75 -62.65
CA ASN A 1077 -28.02 -14.36 -62.25
C ASN A 1077 -26.56 -14.11 -61.85
N HIS A 1078 -25.93 -15.03 -61.11
CA HIS A 1078 -24.50 -14.93 -60.81
C HIS A 1078 -23.64 -15.15 -62.05
N ALA A 1079 -24.01 -16.09 -62.92
CA ALA A 1079 -23.35 -16.26 -64.22
C ALA A 1079 -23.43 -14.96 -65.04
N SER A 1080 -24.59 -14.29 -65.03
CA SER A 1080 -24.76 -13.00 -65.71
C SER A 1080 -23.89 -11.89 -65.09
N LEU A 1081 -23.71 -11.87 -63.77
CA LEU A 1081 -22.88 -10.86 -63.10
C LEU A 1081 -21.41 -11.02 -63.49
N TYR A 1082 -20.88 -12.25 -63.41
CA TYR A 1082 -19.51 -12.55 -63.82
C TYR A 1082 -19.28 -12.32 -65.32
N LEU A 1083 -20.23 -12.70 -66.18
CA LEU A 1083 -20.14 -12.42 -67.62
C LEU A 1083 -20.14 -10.91 -67.91
N ASN A 1084 -20.93 -10.12 -67.18
CA ASN A 1084 -20.94 -8.67 -67.35
C ASN A 1084 -19.60 -8.05 -66.96
N GLU A 1085 -19.00 -8.50 -65.87
CA GLU A 1085 -17.67 -8.05 -65.41
C GLU A 1085 -16.59 -8.40 -66.44
N LEU A 1086 -16.59 -9.64 -66.96
CA LEU A 1086 -15.64 -10.08 -67.98
C LEU A 1086 -15.83 -9.37 -69.34
N MET A 1087 -17.07 -9.04 -69.71
CA MET A 1087 -17.36 -8.23 -70.90
C MET A 1087 -16.90 -6.77 -70.74
N GLN A 1088 -17.00 -6.20 -69.54
CA GLN A 1088 -16.47 -4.87 -69.25
C GLN A 1088 -14.94 -4.85 -69.30
N ALA A 1089 -14.29 -5.91 -68.81
CA ALA A 1089 -12.84 -6.09 -68.87
C ALA A 1089 -12.32 -6.35 -70.31
N GLY A 1090 -13.19 -6.66 -71.27
CA GLY A 1090 -12.83 -6.94 -72.66
C GLY A 1090 -12.36 -8.38 -72.92
N SER A 1091 -12.48 -9.27 -71.93
CA SER A 1091 -12.04 -10.66 -72.03
C SER A 1091 -13.09 -11.59 -72.65
N VAL A 1092 -14.34 -11.13 -72.78
CA VAL A 1092 -15.48 -11.91 -73.30
C VAL A 1092 -16.34 -11.05 -74.23
N VAL A 1093 -16.80 -11.65 -75.34
CA VAL A 1093 -17.66 -11.03 -76.36
C VAL A 1093 -18.98 -11.78 -76.47
N ARG A 1094 -20.09 -11.03 -76.52
CA ARG A 1094 -21.41 -11.58 -76.83
C ARG A 1094 -21.63 -11.62 -78.35
N VAL A 1095 -21.74 -12.82 -78.90
CA VAL A 1095 -21.87 -13.06 -80.35
C VAL A 1095 -23.32 -13.27 -80.80
N ALA A 1096 -24.22 -13.65 -79.88
CA ALA A 1096 -25.66 -13.76 -80.13
C ALA A 1096 -26.48 -13.43 -78.86
N ALA A 1097 -27.81 -13.54 -78.93
CA ALA A 1097 -28.70 -13.16 -77.83
C ALA A 1097 -28.35 -13.84 -76.49
N LEU A 1098 -27.81 -15.06 -76.46
CA LEU A 1098 -27.46 -15.73 -75.20
C LEU A 1098 -26.06 -16.34 -75.23
N GLU A 1099 -25.25 -16.03 -76.23
CA GLU A 1099 -24.00 -16.74 -76.52
C GLU A 1099 -22.77 -15.84 -76.35
N TYR A 1100 -21.76 -16.37 -75.65
CA TYR A 1100 -20.54 -15.67 -75.25
C TYR A 1100 -19.31 -16.47 -75.69
N THR A 1101 -18.27 -15.78 -76.14
CA THR A 1101 -16.98 -16.39 -76.52
C THR A 1101 -15.83 -15.39 -76.31
N THR A 1102 -14.59 -15.79 -76.56
CA THR A 1102 -13.43 -14.90 -76.42
C THR A 1102 -13.23 -14.02 -77.66
N PRO A 1103 -12.64 -12.81 -77.53
CA PRO A 1103 -12.40 -11.90 -78.65
C PRO A 1103 -11.66 -12.54 -79.84
N GLN A 1104 -10.66 -13.38 -79.57
CA GLN A 1104 -9.85 -14.05 -80.59
C GLN A 1104 -10.70 -14.94 -81.50
N LYS A 1105 -11.76 -15.56 -80.94
CA LYS A 1105 -12.70 -16.39 -81.70
C LYS A 1105 -13.80 -15.56 -82.34
N ALA A 1106 -14.28 -14.52 -81.66
CA ALA A 1106 -15.38 -13.67 -82.12
C ALA A 1106 -15.05 -12.89 -83.42
N TYR A 1107 -13.79 -12.49 -83.61
CA TYR A 1107 -13.36 -11.63 -84.73
C TYR A 1107 -12.57 -12.34 -85.84
N LYS A 1108 -12.38 -13.67 -85.74
CA LYS A 1108 -11.44 -14.44 -86.58
C LYS A 1108 -11.59 -14.25 -88.09
N ASN A 1109 -12.82 -14.05 -88.59
CA ASN A 1109 -13.13 -13.96 -90.03
C ASN A 1109 -13.59 -12.56 -90.47
N VAL A 1110 -13.27 -11.50 -89.70
CA VAL A 1110 -13.70 -10.13 -90.00
C VAL A 1110 -12.47 -9.25 -90.21
N ASP A 1111 -12.47 -8.48 -91.30
CA ASP A 1111 -11.48 -7.42 -91.53
C ASP A 1111 -11.81 -6.21 -90.64
N ILE A 1112 -11.27 -6.22 -89.42
CA ILE A 1112 -11.50 -5.20 -88.40
C ILE A 1112 -11.07 -3.81 -88.92
N HIS A 1113 -9.99 -3.73 -89.69
CA HIS A 1113 -9.47 -2.45 -90.19
C HIS A 1113 -10.41 -1.81 -91.21
N LYS A 1114 -10.87 -2.58 -92.20
CA LYS A 1114 -11.84 -2.10 -93.20
C LYS A 1114 -13.17 -1.72 -92.56
N LEU A 1115 -13.62 -2.51 -91.58
CA LEU A 1115 -14.84 -2.24 -90.84
C LEU A 1115 -14.74 -0.95 -90.02
N HIS A 1116 -13.63 -0.76 -89.31
CA HIS A 1116 -13.36 0.45 -88.53
C HIS A 1116 -13.35 1.69 -89.44
N GLN A 1117 -12.69 1.63 -90.60
CA GLN A 1117 -12.68 2.73 -91.57
C GLN A 1117 -14.09 3.11 -92.06
N ASP A 1118 -14.94 2.13 -92.36
CA ASP A 1118 -16.32 2.37 -92.77
C ASP A 1118 -17.16 3.02 -91.65
N ILE A 1119 -16.97 2.58 -90.40
CA ILE A 1119 -17.65 3.15 -89.23
C ILE A 1119 -17.21 4.60 -89.05
N VAL A 1120 -15.91 4.88 -89.12
CA VAL A 1120 -15.39 6.25 -89.00
C VAL A 1120 -15.87 7.14 -90.15
N ALA A 1121 -15.85 6.65 -91.39
CA ALA A 1121 -16.37 7.39 -92.55
C ALA A 1121 -17.84 7.75 -92.37
N TYR A 1122 -18.63 6.81 -91.83
CA TYR A 1122 -20.03 7.06 -91.51
C TYR A 1122 -20.21 8.10 -90.39
N LEU A 1123 -19.45 8.00 -89.31
CA LEU A 1123 -19.48 8.98 -88.21
C LEU A 1123 -19.12 10.39 -88.70
N LYS A 1124 -18.10 10.53 -89.56
CA LYS A 1124 -17.74 11.81 -90.21
C LYS A 1124 -18.89 12.38 -91.04
N SER A 1125 -19.62 11.52 -91.76
CA SER A 1125 -20.75 11.97 -92.58
C SER A 1125 -21.95 12.47 -91.77
N VAL A 1126 -22.14 11.94 -90.56
CA VAL A 1126 -23.28 12.25 -89.69
C VAL A 1126 -22.97 13.42 -88.75
N ASN A 1127 -21.71 13.61 -88.36
CA ASN A 1127 -21.19 14.70 -87.52
C ASN A 1127 -21.94 14.91 -86.18
N LYS A 1128 -22.37 13.81 -85.55
CA LYS A 1128 -22.95 13.75 -84.20
C LYS A 1128 -22.85 12.31 -83.66
N PRO A 1129 -22.99 12.08 -82.34
CA PRO A 1129 -22.94 10.73 -81.78
C PRO A 1129 -24.03 9.83 -82.37
N VAL A 1130 -23.70 8.56 -82.60
CA VAL A 1130 -24.58 7.57 -83.26
C VAL A 1130 -24.78 6.36 -82.38
N ASP A 1131 -26.00 5.85 -82.25
CA ASP A 1131 -26.24 4.55 -81.61
C ASP A 1131 -25.63 3.42 -82.45
N ILE A 1132 -24.83 2.57 -81.79
CA ILE A 1132 -24.14 1.45 -82.40
C ILE A 1132 -25.08 0.47 -83.12
N GLY A 1133 -26.37 0.44 -82.77
CA GLY A 1133 -27.40 -0.33 -83.48
C GLY A 1133 -27.60 0.12 -84.92
N ILE A 1134 -27.53 1.42 -85.21
CA ILE A 1134 -27.62 1.95 -86.58
C ILE A 1134 -26.41 1.55 -87.41
N ILE A 1135 -25.23 1.57 -86.78
CA ILE A 1135 -23.99 1.09 -87.39
C ILE A 1135 -24.12 -0.40 -87.70
N ALA A 1136 -24.57 -1.19 -86.73
CA ALA A 1136 -24.78 -2.62 -86.88
C ALA A 1136 -25.71 -2.92 -88.06
N GLU A 1137 -26.84 -2.21 -88.18
CA GLU A 1137 -27.78 -2.39 -89.29
C GLU A 1137 -27.15 -2.09 -90.65
N LYS A 1138 -26.48 -0.94 -90.80
CA LYS A 1138 -25.85 -0.53 -92.06
C LYS A 1138 -24.70 -1.44 -92.47
N VAL A 1139 -23.87 -1.82 -91.51
CA VAL A 1139 -22.72 -2.69 -91.73
C VAL A 1139 -23.17 -4.11 -92.03
N ASN A 1140 -24.16 -4.64 -91.29
CA ASN A 1140 -24.76 -5.94 -91.57
C ASN A 1140 -25.35 -5.98 -92.98
N LEU A 1141 -26.05 -4.94 -93.43
CA LEU A 1141 -26.57 -4.82 -94.79
C LEU A 1141 -25.45 -4.76 -95.85
N LYS A 1142 -24.41 -3.94 -95.64
CA LYS A 1142 -23.31 -3.74 -96.60
C LYS A 1142 -22.45 -5.00 -96.79
N TYR A 1143 -22.23 -5.76 -95.72
CA TYR A 1143 -21.32 -6.91 -95.71
C TYR A 1143 -22.02 -8.27 -95.60
N HIS A 1144 -23.37 -8.29 -95.63
CA HIS A 1144 -24.19 -9.48 -95.40
C HIS A 1144 -23.88 -10.20 -94.08
N TYR A 1145 -23.55 -9.44 -93.03
CA TYR A 1145 -23.36 -9.95 -91.68
C TYR A 1145 -24.69 -10.02 -90.91
N ASN A 1146 -24.69 -10.76 -89.79
CA ASN A 1146 -25.83 -10.87 -88.89
C ASN A 1146 -25.43 -10.73 -87.41
N TYR A 1147 -24.45 -9.86 -87.13
CA TYR A 1147 -23.93 -9.69 -85.77
C TYR A 1147 -24.82 -8.74 -84.95
N PRO A 1148 -24.99 -8.98 -83.64
CA PRO A 1148 -25.80 -8.13 -82.77
C PRO A 1148 -25.06 -6.83 -82.42
N LYS A 1149 -25.81 -5.80 -82.03
CA LYS A 1149 -25.23 -4.48 -81.65
C LYS A 1149 -24.12 -4.55 -80.58
N ALA A 1150 -24.22 -5.50 -79.63
CA ALA A 1150 -23.23 -5.70 -78.58
C ALA A 1150 -21.88 -6.18 -79.12
N TRP A 1151 -21.87 -6.91 -80.24
CA TRP A 1151 -20.67 -7.38 -80.91
C TRP A 1151 -19.91 -6.22 -81.53
N TYR A 1152 -20.61 -5.32 -82.24
CA TYR A 1152 -20.04 -4.10 -82.82
C TYR A 1152 -19.55 -3.12 -81.74
N LEU A 1153 -20.29 -3.00 -80.63
CA LEU A 1153 -19.88 -2.15 -79.51
C LEU A 1153 -18.58 -2.65 -78.87
N HIS A 1154 -18.46 -3.97 -78.66
CA HIS A 1154 -17.22 -4.56 -78.18
C HIS A 1154 -16.08 -4.37 -79.19
N LEU A 1155 -16.35 -4.58 -80.50
CA LEU A 1155 -15.35 -4.41 -81.56
C LEU A 1155 -14.79 -3.00 -81.56
N VAL A 1156 -15.64 -1.98 -81.50
CA VAL A 1156 -15.21 -0.57 -81.46
C VAL A 1156 -14.40 -0.30 -80.19
N LYS A 1157 -14.84 -0.76 -79.02
CA LYS A 1157 -14.11 -0.58 -77.75
C LYS A 1157 -12.72 -1.21 -77.75
N THR A 1158 -12.53 -2.34 -78.43
CA THR A 1158 -11.23 -3.01 -78.50
C THR A 1158 -10.37 -2.51 -79.66
N SER A 1159 -10.93 -2.31 -80.85
CA SER A 1159 -10.17 -1.89 -82.04
C SER A 1159 -9.74 -0.42 -82.01
N SER A 1160 -10.51 0.47 -81.37
CA SER A 1160 -10.10 1.87 -81.17
C SER A 1160 -8.83 2.01 -80.33
N LYS A 1161 -8.46 1.01 -79.52
CA LYS A 1161 -7.19 1.03 -78.76
C LYS A 1161 -5.97 0.70 -79.62
N ASP A 1162 -6.17 -0.08 -80.68
CA ASP A 1162 -5.08 -0.61 -81.51
C ASP A 1162 -4.87 0.20 -82.81
N LEU A 1163 -5.87 1.01 -83.22
CA LEU A 1163 -5.91 1.75 -84.48
C LEU A 1163 -5.93 3.27 -84.22
N GLU A 1164 -4.84 3.81 -83.65
CA GLU A 1164 -4.69 5.19 -83.12
C GLU A 1164 -5.06 6.35 -84.08
N ALA A 1165 -5.19 6.12 -85.39
CA ALA A 1165 -5.29 7.21 -86.36
C ALA A 1165 -6.64 7.95 -86.35
N GLN A 1166 -7.75 7.35 -85.87
CA GLN A 1166 -9.09 7.97 -85.80
C GLN A 1166 -9.94 7.33 -84.68
N ASN A 1167 -9.66 7.66 -83.41
CA ASN A 1167 -10.29 7.03 -82.25
C ASN A 1167 -11.81 7.24 -82.22
N ILE A 1168 -12.55 6.14 -82.03
CA ILE A 1168 -13.99 6.18 -81.76
C ILE A 1168 -14.19 6.09 -80.24
N HIS A 1169 -14.79 7.13 -79.67
CA HIS A 1169 -15.18 7.21 -78.26
C HIS A 1169 -16.56 6.58 -78.06
N THR A 1170 -16.73 5.85 -76.95
CA THR A 1170 -17.97 5.13 -76.65
C THR A 1170 -18.56 5.57 -75.31
N PHE A 1171 -19.87 5.80 -75.25
CA PHE A 1171 -20.61 6.05 -74.02
C PHE A 1171 -21.95 5.29 -74.05
N HIS A 1172 -22.12 4.33 -73.15
CA HIS A 1172 -23.16 3.29 -73.24
C HIS A 1172 -23.20 2.61 -74.63
N ASN A 1173 -24.27 2.83 -75.42
CA ASN A 1173 -24.44 2.30 -76.77
C ASN A 1173 -24.11 3.36 -77.85
N LEU A 1174 -23.78 4.58 -77.47
CA LEU A 1174 -23.45 5.65 -78.40
C LEU A 1174 -21.95 5.62 -78.72
N ILE A 1175 -21.63 5.94 -79.98
CA ILE A 1175 -20.27 6.11 -80.46
C ILE A 1175 -20.10 7.46 -81.15
N SER A 1176 -18.94 8.08 -81.02
CA SER A 1176 -18.62 9.39 -81.62
C SER A 1176 -17.12 9.48 -81.92
N LEU A 1177 -16.74 10.39 -82.81
CA LEU A 1177 -15.34 10.80 -83.00
C LEU A 1177 -14.96 11.96 -82.05
N ASP A 1178 -15.93 12.50 -81.32
CA ASP A 1178 -15.74 13.51 -80.29
C ASP A 1178 -15.60 12.86 -78.91
N GLU A 1179 -14.54 13.25 -78.18
CA GLU A 1179 -14.25 12.83 -76.81
C GLU A 1179 -15.31 13.29 -75.80
N THR A 1180 -16.06 14.36 -76.10
CA THR A 1180 -17.06 14.93 -75.16
C THR A 1180 -18.39 14.17 -75.12
N ILE A 1181 -18.46 12.94 -75.63
CA ILE A 1181 -19.68 12.10 -75.62
C ILE A 1181 -20.14 11.71 -74.19
N HIS A 1182 -19.28 11.89 -73.19
CA HIS A 1182 -19.55 11.56 -71.79
C HIS A 1182 -20.67 12.43 -71.20
N GLY A 1183 -21.69 11.79 -70.60
CA GLY A 1183 -22.80 12.47 -69.92
C GLY A 1183 -24.08 12.60 -70.73
N VAL A 1184 -24.08 12.17 -72.00
CA VAL A 1184 -25.27 12.20 -72.86
C VAL A 1184 -25.93 10.82 -72.91
N THR A 1185 -27.09 10.66 -72.27
CA THR A 1185 -27.91 9.44 -72.42
C THR A 1185 -29.28 9.76 -72.99
N ILE A 1186 -29.82 8.86 -73.81
CA ILE A 1186 -31.20 8.94 -74.32
C ILE A 1186 -32.20 9.11 -73.14
N HIS A 1187 -31.96 8.42 -72.02
CA HIS A 1187 -32.84 8.50 -70.85
C HIS A 1187 -32.83 9.88 -70.19
N GLN A 1188 -31.65 10.51 -70.09
CA GLN A 1188 -31.50 11.83 -69.50
C GLN A 1188 -32.06 12.92 -70.41
N MET A 1189 -31.80 12.84 -71.73
CA MET A 1189 -32.39 13.75 -72.72
C MET A 1189 -33.92 13.72 -72.72
N ILE A 1190 -34.50 12.52 -72.60
CA ILE A 1190 -35.96 12.35 -72.47
C ILE A 1190 -36.46 12.90 -71.14
N ARG A 1191 -35.78 12.62 -70.02
CA ARG A 1191 -36.20 13.06 -68.67
C ARG A 1191 -36.16 14.59 -68.53
N ASP A 1192 -35.09 15.22 -68.99
CA ASP A 1192 -34.86 16.66 -68.85
C ASP A 1192 -35.85 17.49 -69.70
N ASN A 1193 -36.41 16.88 -70.76
CA ASN A 1193 -37.31 17.56 -71.71
C ASN A 1193 -38.71 16.91 -71.79
N PHE A 1194 -39.06 16.03 -70.83
CA PHE A 1194 -40.29 15.22 -70.86
C PHE A 1194 -41.58 16.06 -70.87
N LYS A 1195 -41.52 17.30 -70.37
CA LYS A 1195 -42.67 18.20 -70.26
C LYS A 1195 -42.96 19.04 -71.52
N GLN A 1196 -42.11 18.97 -72.56
CA GLN A 1196 -42.20 19.86 -73.74
C GLN A 1196 -42.47 19.14 -75.07
N LEU A 1197 -42.69 17.81 -75.08
CA LEU A 1197 -42.79 17.02 -76.31
C LEU A 1197 -43.95 16.01 -76.20
N ASP A 1198 -44.97 16.15 -77.05
CA ASP A 1198 -46.27 15.48 -76.85
C ASP A 1198 -46.44 14.13 -77.59
N ASP A 1199 -45.58 13.78 -78.55
CA ASP A 1199 -45.64 12.48 -79.28
C ASP A 1199 -44.26 11.83 -79.55
N LEU A 1200 -44.26 10.50 -79.80
CA LEU A 1200 -43.05 9.70 -80.02
C LEU A 1200 -42.22 10.22 -81.21
N ASP A 1201 -42.87 10.71 -82.25
CA ASP A 1201 -42.22 11.22 -83.45
C ASP A 1201 -41.54 12.57 -83.21
N GLY A 1202 -42.13 13.44 -82.39
CA GLY A 1202 -41.55 14.69 -81.93
C GLY A 1202 -40.35 14.46 -81.02
N ILE A 1203 -40.45 13.53 -80.07
CA ILE A 1203 -39.35 13.13 -79.19
C ILE A 1203 -38.20 12.51 -80.00
N HIS A 1204 -38.51 11.60 -80.94
CA HIS A 1204 -37.52 11.00 -81.81
C HIS A 1204 -36.82 12.04 -82.70
N ARG A 1205 -37.54 13.03 -83.23
CA ARG A 1205 -36.96 14.12 -84.02
C ARG A 1205 -36.07 15.03 -83.19
N PHE A 1206 -36.49 15.37 -81.97
CA PHE A 1206 -35.72 16.19 -81.03
C PHE A 1206 -34.40 15.50 -80.62
N ILE A 1207 -34.47 14.23 -80.22
CA ILE A 1207 -33.27 13.46 -79.86
C ILE A 1207 -32.33 13.34 -81.07
N ASN A 1208 -32.88 13.13 -82.27
CA ASN A 1208 -32.10 13.09 -83.50
C ASN A 1208 -31.45 14.40 -83.92
N GLN A 1209 -31.80 15.54 -83.32
CA GLN A 1209 -31.02 16.77 -83.51
C GLN A 1209 -29.64 16.67 -82.83
N GLN A 1210 -29.53 15.93 -81.73
CA GLN A 1210 -28.32 15.86 -80.90
C GLN A 1210 -27.57 14.54 -81.06
N ILE A 1211 -28.27 13.41 -81.20
CA ILE A 1211 -27.68 12.07 -81.37
C ILE A 1211 -28.48 11.25 -82.39
N LEU A 1212 -27.82 10.52 -83.29
CA LEU A 1212 -28.52 9.68 -84.26
C LEU A 1212 -28.96 8.35 -83.62
N VAL A 1213 -30.26 8.15 -83.44
CA VAL A 1213 -30.86 6.99 -82.78
C VAL A 1213 -32.11 6.48 -83.50
N GLY A 1214 -32.36 5.17 -83.46
CA GLY A 1214 -33.56 4.56 -84.05
C GLY A 1214 -34.83 4.86 -83.24
N LYS A 1215 -36.00 4.77 -83.88
CA LYS A 1215 -37.30 5.00 -83.21
C LYS A 1215 -37.54 3.99 -82.08
N THR A 1216 -37.11 2.75 -82.28
CA THR A 1216 -37.28 1.66 -81.32
C THR A 1216 -36.50 1.91 -80.02
N GLU A 1217 -35.28 2.45 -80.12
CA GLU A 1217 -34.43 2.77 -78.98
C GLU A 1217 -35.04 3.89 -78.13
N VAL A 1218 -35.60 4.91 -78.77
CA VAL A 1218 -36.32 6.00 -78.09
C VAL A 1218 -37.57 5.48 -77.39
N TYR A 1219 -38.36 4.64 -78.07
CA TYR A 1219 -39.56 4.02 -77.50
C TYR A 1219 -39.24 3.15 -76.26
N ASN A 1220 -38.19 2.34 -76.32
CA ASN A 1220 -37.77 1.49 -75.21
C ASN A 1220 -37.28 2.32 -74.00
N ALA A 1221 -36.54 3.40 -74.25
CA ALA A 1221 -36.11 4.32 -73.19
C ALA A 1221 -37.32 5.01 -72.51
N MET A 1222 -38.33 5.43 -73.29
CA MET A 1222 -39.56 5.99 -72.76
C MET A 1222 -40.33 5.01 -71.88
N ASN A 1223 -40.49 3.74 -72.31
CA ASN A 1223 -41.18 2.72 -71.53
C ASN A 1223 -40.44 2.39 -70.22
N ASN A 1224 -39.11 2.34 -70.23
CA ASN A 1224 -38.34 2.14 -69.00
C ASN A 1224 -38.50 3.30 -68.01
N ILE A 1225 -38.57 4.55 -68.50
CA ILE A 1225 -38.83 5.72 -67.64
C ILE A 1225 -40.24 5.65 -67.04
N ARG A 1226 -41.26 5.29 -67.84
CA ARG A 1226 -42.64 5.14 -67.35
C ARG A 1226 -42.77 4.03 -66.30
N ASN A 1227 -42.16 2.88 -66.54
CA ASN A 1227 -42.24 1.74 -65.61
C ASN A 1227 -41.49 2.02 -64.28
N ASN A 1228 -40.42 2.81 -64.30
CA ASN A 1228 -39.70 3.21 -63.08
C ASN A 1228 -40.35 4.38 -62.32
N ALA A 1229 -41.21 5.17 -62.97
CA ALA A 1229 -41.96 6.25 -62.32
C ALA A 1229 -43.17 5.76 -61.51
N ALA A 1230 -43.59 4.49 -61.68
CA ALA A 1230 -44.66 3.86 -60.89
C ALA A 1230 -44.20 3.29 -59.54
N VAL A 1231 -42.93 3.50 -59.16
CA VAL A 1231 -42.32 3.05 -57.89
C VAL A 1231 -41.78 4.25 -57.06
N ILE A 1232 -42.30 5.46 -57.30
CA ILE A 1232 -42.10 6.62 -56.41
C ILE A 1232 -43.47 7.13 -55.97
#